data_AF-A0A399XZP1-F1
#
_entry.id   AF-A0A399XZP1-F1
#
_cell.length_a   1.000
_cell.length_b   1.000
_cell.length_c   1.000
_cell.angle_alpha   90.00
_cell.angle_beta   90.00
_cell.angle_gamma   90.00
#
_symmetry.space_group_name_H-M   'P 1'
#
loop_
_entity.id
_entity.type
_entity.pdbx_description
1 polymer ?
#
loop_
_entity_poly.entity_id
_entity_poly.type
_entity_poly.pdbx_seq_one_letter_code
_entity_poly.pdbx_strand_id
1 'polypeptide(L)'
;MSNPQSHETPWILGLDLGTNSIGWAAIGLDSDGNPSRIIRTGVRVFPAGTDGDISTGNDASRAVERREARLRRRQTDRRRRRKWLLMKTLQDAGLLPAGPIDTPQSRMSLLRDLDSQLFDDKTRSAHPHTCYYDLRRRALDEELEPYAFGRAIYHLGQRRGFLSNRKSAPKDDEELGAVKGGISELDRMIRESGSRTLGEYFSRIDPKEHRIRQRWTSRAMYQEEFASIWDAQEKYRPDSLSSETRARIEKVIFHQRPLKSQRHLRGRCSLEPNRIRAPKDLLISQRFRLLQKVNDLRVVTPDGEIRLLEPDERAKLIESLEASEHLTFPQTRKLLGLPRGSTFNLELGGETRLPGNRTAARLASAFGEKWGELTDAEKEVVVEDARSIGDRGARVRRAQGKWGLDEERANAFADVVLEEGFMDLSRQAMSRLLPKLEEGVAYATARKEIYGDESRRDPLEKLPALNKFEEWRGEIRNPVVTRTIGQLRLVVNALIREYGKPDMIRLEMARSIKKPRQVRKDITKKNRANQKLRDQAREEIVRNALIAEPTNTDVLKWQLAEECRWICPYTGRQINAKSLYSDFDIEHIIPYHRSFDNSYTNKTLCYHEENRNVKRNQTPFEAYGGTPTYDEILSRVEQFFGQNGVVLAKLKRFRVKDSEEIEGFRNSQLNDTAWATRVAIEFLGTLYGADSMGVDANGSKRIRTTTGGLTASIRNSLDLNGILDDGGTKTREDHRHHAVDAVAIAITTDSMVKRMSDTAKRAPQRESGMPSLEGVTPPWPGFLNEVRASISEIVVSHRTSRKVNGKLHEETNYSPEGRSKGSKKVVKNAVELGGPDSKRYVVPGNNHHIEVFELPNGKWKGRLVTCLEAMGRLRRGEPVIDRELDGARFLFSIAWGDTLELGADGDNKVHSVIRGLESSEGVTMVDVADARLKKDIKAAGALQRPRLNPMRQRGCRKIQVDPIGRALPSND
;
A
#
# COMPACT_ATOMS: atom_id res chain seq x y z
N MET A 1 26.28 35.15 -26.98
CA MET A 1 25.12 36.02 -26.71
C MET A 1 24.63 36.53 -28.05
N SER A 2 23.50 36.01 -28.50
CA SER A 2 22.76 36.47 -29.68
C SER A 2 21.27 36.39 -29.30
N ASN A 3 20.57 37.47 -29.58
CA ASN A 3 19.22 37.80 -29.12
C ASN A 3 18.15 36.91 -29.80
N PRO A 4 17.15 36.33 -29.09
CA PRO A 4 16.05 35.60 -29.73
C PRO A 4 14.81 36.51 -29.89
N GLN A 5 14.66 37.11 -31.06
CA GLN A 5 13.37 37.47 -31.66
C GLN A 5 13.26 36.59 -32.92
N SER A 6 12.17 35.97 -33.35
CA SER A 6 10.75 35.98 -33.01
C SER A 6 10.10 34.87 -33.85
N HIS A 7 8.97 34.32 -33.38
CA HIS A 7 8.14 33.24 -33.96
C HIS A 7 8.66 31.82 -33.72
N GLU A 8 8.53 31.34 -32.48
CA GLU A 8 8.49 29.91 -32.19
C GLU A 8 7.40 29.28 -33.06
N THR A 9 7.74 28.30 -33.90
CA THR A 9 6.74 27.56 -34.67
C THR A 9 5.76 26.92 -33.68
N PRO A 10 4.44 27.12 -33.85
CA PRO A 10 3.46 26.52 -32.95
C PRO A 10 3.59 24.99 -32.93
N TRP A 11 3.44 24.39 -31.75
CA TRP A 11 3.70 22.97 -31.57
C TRP A 11 2.86 22.31 -30.46
N ILE A 12 2.68 21.00 -30.59
CA ILE A 12 1.93 20.15 -29.65
C ILE A 12 2.88 19.17 -28.97
N LEU A 13 2.66 18.96 -27.67
CA LEU A 13 3.31 17.90 -26.90
C LEU A 13 2.36 16.72 -26.68
N GLY A 14 2.67 15.55 -27.25
CA GLY A 14 2.06 14.27 -26.87
C GLY A 14 2.81 13.61 -25.73
N LEU A 15 2.08 13.03 -24.77
CA LEU A 15 2.63 12.37 -23.59
C LEU A 15 1.96 11.04 -23.32
N ASP A 16 2.74 9.95 -23.37
CA ASP A 16 2.38 8.64 -22.84
C ASP A 16 2.90 8.51 -21.41
N LEU A 17 2.01 8.47 -20.43
CA LEU A 17 2.35 8.43 -19.00
C LEU A 17 2.23 7.01 -18.44
N GLY A 18 3.39 6.38 -18.26
CA GLY A 18 3.53 5.14 -17.51
C GLY A 18 3.82 5.35 -16.01
N THR A 19 3.85 4.25 -15.28
CA THR A 19 4.22 4.24 -13.85
C THR A 19 5.75 4.25 -13.65
N ASN A 20 6.50 3.88 -14.68
CA ASN A 20 7.97 3.79 -14.73
C ASN A 20 8.59 4.43 -16.00
N SER A 21 7.77 5.02 -16.87
CA SER A 21 8.21 5.62 -18.12
C SER A 21 7.34 6.82 -18.49
N ILE A 22 7.92 7.75 -19.27
CA ILE A 22 7.23 8.82 -19.96
C ILE A 22 7.72 8.82 -21.40
N GLY A 23 6.84 8.46 -22.34
CA GLY A 23 7.04 8.71 -23.76
C GLY A 23 6.59 10.12 -24.10
N TRP A 24 7.34 10.83 -24.95
CA TRP A 24 6.96 12.16 -25.38
C TRP A 24 7.26 12.39 -26.87
N ALA A 25 6.43 13.21 -27.50
CA ALA A 25 6.57 13.62 -28.90
C ALA A 25 6.24 15.11 -29.03
N ALA A 26 7.18 15.89 -29.58
CA ALA A 26 6.99 17.27 -29.95
C ALA A 26 6.69 17.33 -31.46
N ILE A 27 5.52 17.86 -31.82
CA ILE A 27 5.01 17.88 -33.20
C ILE A 27 4.74 19.33 -33.61
N GLY A 28 5.32 19.75 -34.74
CA GLY A 28 5.09 21.08 -35.30
C GLY A 28 3.70 21.19 -35.94
N LEU A 29 3.17 22.41 -35.96
CA LEU A 29 1.90 22.72 -36.60
C LEU A 29 2.09 23.55 -37.87
N ASP A 30 1.21 23.34 -38.84
CA ASP A 30 1.02 24.24 -39.97
C ASP A 30 0.18 25.47 -39.59
N SER A 31 -0.07 26.35 -40.57
CA SER A 31 -0.88 27.57 -40.40
C SER A 31 -2.32 27.31 -39.99
N ASP A 32 -2.84 26.11 -40.28
CA ASP A 32 -4.21 25.70 -39.98
C ASP A 32 -4.30 24.99 -38.61
N GLY A 33 -3.17 24.86 -37.91
CA GLY A 33 -3.09 24.18 -36.61
C GLY A 33 -3.11 22.66 -36.71
N ASN A 34 -2.84 22.09 -37.88
CA ASN A 34 -2.73 20.65 -38.08
C ASN A 34 -1.28 20.16 -37.87
N PRO A 35 -1.08 18.92 -37.36
CA PRO A 35 0.24 18.29 -37.30
C PRO A 35 0.94 18.26 -38.66
N SER A 36 2.17 18.76 -38.75
CA SER A 36 2.89 18.91 -40.04
C SER A 36 4.29 18.30 -40.09
N ARG A 37 4.97 18.11 -38.95
CA ARG A 37 6.33 17.52 -38.89
C ARG A 37 6.68 16.99 -37.50
N ILE A 38 7.58 16.00 -37.41
CA ILE A 38 8.20 15.63 -36.13
C ILE A 38 9.27 16.66 -35.76
N ILE A 39 9.16 17.31 -34.60
CA ILE A 39 10.26 18.15 -34.06
C ILE A 39 11.28 17.23 -33.36
N ARG A 40 10.81 16.42 -32.42
CA ARG A 40 11.62 15.42 -31.71
C ARG A 40 10.73 14.45 -30.94
N THR A 41 11.25 13.26 -30.69
CA THR A 41 10.65 12.26 -29.80
C THR A 41 11.64 11.80 -28.75
N GLY A 42 11.14 11.21 -27.67
CA GLY A 42 12.02 10.63 -26.66
C GLY A 42 11.30 9.85 -25.59
N VAL A 43 12.10 9.16 -24.76
CA VAL A 43 11.60 8.34 -23.66
C VAL A 43 12.42 8.61 -22.41
N ARG A 44 11.72 8.84 -21.30
CA ARG A 44 12.30 8.96 -19.96
C ARG A 44 11.86 7.77 -19.10
N VAL A 45 12.80 6.90 -18.76
CA VAL A 45 12.61 5.74 -17.89
C VAL A 45 13.08 6.06 -16.47
N PHE A 46 12.33 5.63 -15.47
CA PHE A 46 12.67 5.82 -14.07
C PHE A 46 12.16 4.67 -13.22
N PRO A 47 12.86 4.32 -12.11
CA PRO A 47 12.31 3.37 -11.17
C PRO A 47 11.01 3.93 -10.60
N ALA A 48 10.01 3.05 -10.54
CA ALA A 48 8.79 3.20 -9.77
C ALA A 48 9.01 3.89 -8.41
N GLY A 49 7.99 4.61 -7.92
CA GLY A 49 7.98 5.17 -6.56
C GLY A 49 7.93 4.11 -5.44
N THR A 50 7.84 2.85 -5.83
CA THR A 50 7.58 1.65 -5.04
C THR A 50 8.50 0.52 -5.50
N ASP A 51 8.68 -0.51 -4.66
CA ASP A 51 9.38 -1.74 -5.01
C ASP A 51 8.34 -2.83 -5.31
N GLY A 52 8.58 -3.64 -6.34
CA GLY A 52 7.59 -4.58 -6.87
C GLY A 52 6.97 -4.10 -8.18
N ASP A 53 5.97 -4.83 -8.65
CA ASP A 53 5.33 -4.62 -9.95
C ASP A 53 4.05 -3.79 -9.78
N ILE A 54 4.01 -2.61 -10.40
CA ILE A 54 2.86 -1.69 -10.32
C ILE A 54 1.71 -2.18 -11.23
N SER A 55 2.03 -2.90 -12.31
CA SER A 55 1.02 -3.35 -13.30
C SER A 55 0.04 -4.40 -12.78
N THR A 56 0.41 -5.00 -11.66
CA THR A 56 -0.31 -6.03 -10.91
C THR A 56 -0.84 -5.54 -9.56
N GLY A 57 -0.52 -4.30 -9.16
CA GLY A 57 -0.84 -3.76 -7.83
C GLY A 57 -0.02 -4.34 -6.66
N ASN A 58 1.18 -4.88 -6.93
CA ASN A 58 2.07 -5.50 -5.93
C ASN A 58 3.18 -4.58 -5.45
N ASP A 59 3.01 -3.29 -5.66
CA ASP A 59 4.06 -2.35 -5.41
C ASP A 59 4.00 -1.91 -3.94
N ALA A 60 4.97 -2.38 -3.16
CA ALA A 60 5.12 -1.95 -1.79
C ALA A 60 5.88 -0.62 -1.79
N SER A 61 5.40 0.35 -0.99
CA SER A 61 6.23 1.53 -0.77
C SER A 61 7.57 1.12 -0.18
N ARG A 62 8.67 1.62 -0.76
CA ARG A 62 10.03 1.49 -0.18
C ARG A 62 10.09 1.97 1.27
N ALA A 63 9.12 2.78 1.69
CA ALA A 63 8.98 3.26 3.06
C ALA A 63 8.51 2.18 4.05
N VAL A 64 7.94 1.05 3.59
CA VAL A 64 7.45 -0.06 4.44
C VAL A 64 8.62 -0.74 5.15
N GLU A 65 9.60 -1.26 4.42
CA GLU A 65 10.79 -1.90 5.01
C GLU A 65 11.53 -0.95 5.94
N ARG A 66 11.69 0.33 5.52
CA ARG A 66 12.29 1.37 6.36
C ARG A 66 11.50 1.60 7.64
N ARG A 67 10.16 1.58 7.58
CA ARG A 67 9.26 1.74 8.73
C ARG A 67 9.37 0.55 9.68
N GLU A 68 9.42 -0.67 9.17
CA GLU A 68 9.59 -1.89 9.97
C GLU A 68 10.95 -1.94 10.67
N ALA A 69 12.02 -1.68 9.94
CA ALA A 69 13.37 -1.61 10.51
C ALA A 69 13.43 -0.54 11.62
N ARG A 70 12.76 0.61 11.43
CA ARG A 70 12.63 1.65 12.45
C ARG A 70 11.81 1.19 13.66
N LEU A 71 10.75 0.42 13.44
CA LEU A 71 9.94 -0.16 14.51
C LEU A 71 10.77 -1.14 15.34
N ARG A 72 11.47 -2.07 14.70
CA ARG A 72 12.38 -3.03 15.35
C ARG A 72 13.43 -2.31 16.20
N ARG A 73 14.11 -1.29 15.65
CA ARG A 73 15.10 -0.47 16.40
C ARG A 73 14.50 0.16 17.66
N ARG A 74 13.31 0.77 17.55
CA ARG A 74 12.61 1.38 18.70
C ARG A 74 12.20 0.35 19.73
N GLN A 75 11.70 -0.81 19.32
CA GLN A 75 11.31 -1.88 20.23
C GLN A 75 12.52 -2.44 20.99
N THR A 76 13.62 -2.70 20.30
CA THR A 76 14.87 -3.17 20.91
C THR A 76 15.42 -2.18 21.92
N ASP A 77 15.55 -0.90 21.55
CA ASP A 77 16.05 0.14 22.45
C ASP A 77 15.16 0.31 23.70
N ARG A 78 13.83 0.34 23.52
CA ARG A 78 12.88 0.44 24.64
C ARG A 78 12.95 -0.78 25.56
N ARG A 79 13.05 -1.99 25.01
CA ARG A 79 13.19 -3.22 25.79
C ARG A 79 14.48 -3.21 26.60
N ARG A 80 15.59 -2.79 25.98
CA ARG A 80 16.89 -2.62 26.65
C ARG A 80 16.81 -1.63 27.81
N ARG A 81 16.27 -0.43 27.57
CA ARG A 81 16.10 0.60 28.61
C ARG A 81 15.20 0.14 29.75
N ARG A 82 14.10 -0.56 29.43
CA ARG A 82 13.20 -1.11 30.46
C ARG A 82 13.91 -2.12 31.35
N LYS A 83 14.63 -3.08 30.76
CA LYS A 83 15.38 -4.09 31.52
C LYS A 83 16.44 -3.45 32.41
N TRP A 84 17.17 -2.46 31.88
CA TRP A 84 18.13 -1.68 32.66
C TRP A 84 17.46 -0.96 33.84
N LEU A 85 16.37 -0.22 33.58
CA LEU A 85 15.66 0.53 34.60
C LEU A 85 15.06 -0.39 35.67
N LEU A 86 14.60 -1.59 35.28
CA LEU A 86 14.12 -2.60 36.21
C LEU A 86 15.26 -3.09 37.11
N MET A 87 16.42 -3.44 36.55
CA MET A 87 17.60 -3.81 37.34
C MET A 87 17.99 -2.71 38.32
N LYS A 88 18.06 -1.46 37.84
CA LYS A 88 18.38 -0.31 38.69
C LYS A 88 17.37 -0.14 39.83
N THR A 89 16.08 -0.19 39.50
CA THR A 89 15.01 -0.03 40.51
C THR A 89 15.04 -1.14 41.55
N LEU A 90 15.39 -2.37 41.14
CA LEU A 90 15.56 -3.49 42.08
C LEU A 90 16.83 -3.34 42.94
N GLN A 91 17.95 -2.82 42.40
CA GLN A 91 19.13 -2.49 43.20
C GLN A 91 18.84 -1.38 44.22
N ASP A 92 18.19 -0.30 43.78
CA ASP A 92 17.80 0.84 44.65
C ASP A 92 16.91 0.36 45.81
N ALA A 93 16.10 -0.68 45.59
CA ALA A 93 15.21 -1.27 46.60
C ALA A 93 15.87 -2.40 47.42
N GLY A 94 17.17 -2.67 47.24
CA GLY A 94 17.86 -3.77 47.93
C GLY A 94 17.43 -5.18 47.51
N LEU A 95 16.71 -5.30 46.39
CA LEU A 95 16.20 -6.58 45.85
C LEU A 95 17.15 -7.21 44.80
N LEU A 96 18.22 -6.51 44.42
CA LEU A 96 19.33 -7.10 43.66
C LEU A 96 20.68 -6.62 44.25
N PRO A 97 21.77 -7.40 44.09
CA PRO A 97 23.08 -6.99 44.54
C PRO A 97 23.51 -5.66 43.93
N ALA A 98 24.15 -4.80 44.72
CA ALA A 98 24.79 -3.58 44.21
C ALA A 98 25.93 -3.93 43.24
N GLY A 99 26.18 -3.07 42.27
CA GLY A 99 27.25 -3.26 41.29
C GLY A 99 26.99 -2.58 39.94
N PRO A 100 27.97 -2.58 39.03
CA PRO A 100 27.90 -1.84 37.77
C PRO A 100 26.88 -2.43 36.79
N ILE A 101 25.99 -1.60 36.24
CA ILE A 101 24.93 -2.03 35.31
C ILE A 101 24.88 -1.23 33.99
N ASP A 102 25.88 -0.39 33.74
CA ASP A 102 25.89 0.54 32.61
C ASP A 102 26.07 -0.17 31.27
N THR A 103 26.86 -1.24 31.25
CA THR A 103 27.15 -2.01 30.04
C THR A 103 26.32 -3.32 29.97
N PRO A 104 26.08 -3.88 28.78
CA PRO A 104 25.48 -5.22 28.67
C PRO A 104 26.30 -6.30 29.41
N GLN A 105 27.63 -6.19 29.34
CA GLN A 105 28.60 -7.09 29.96
C GLN A 105 28.50 -7.07 31.47
N SER A 106 28.53 -5.89 32.09
CA SER A 106 28.47 -5.76 33.55
C SER A 106 27.16 -6.31 34.11
N ARG A 107 26.03 -6.04 33.44
CA ARG A 107 24.73 -6.64 33.79
C ARG A 107 24.71 -8.15 33.67
N MET A 108 25.33 -8.69 32.62
CA MET A 108 25.39 -10.14 32.41
C MET A 108 26.24 -10.81 33.49
N SER A 109 27.38 -10.21 33.86
CA SER A 109 28.23 -10.72 34.94
C SER A 109 27.46 -10.76 36.25
N LEU A 110 26.89 -9.63 36.67
CA LEU A 110 26.16 -9.52 37.93
C LEU A 110 25.01 -10.54 38.04
N LEU A 111 24.28 -10.76 36.94
CA LEU A 111 23.20 -11.76 36.91
C LEU A 111 23.75 -13.19 36.95
N ARG A 112 24.89 -13.48 36.30
CA ARG A 112 25.51 -14.81 36.33
C ARG A 112 26.03 -15.15 37.72
N ASP A 113 26.67 -14.18 38.37
CA ASP A 113 27.21 -14.33 39.72
C ASP A 113 26.06 -14.59 40.71
N LEU A 114 24.99 -13.81 40.62
CA LEU A 114 23.77 -14.04 41.39
C LEU A 114 23.13 -15.40 41.07
N ASP A 115 23.01 -15.77 39.79
CA ASP A 115 22.43 -17.05 39.39
C ASP A 115 23.28 -18.25 39.88
N SER A 116 24.59 -18.09 40.11
CA SER A 116 25.45 -19.13 40.68
C SER A 116 25.33 -19.24 42.21
N GLN A 117 24.84 -18.19 42.88
CA GLN A 117 24.53 -18.22 44.31
C GLN A 117 23.13 -18.80 44.57
N LEU A 118 22.17 -18.53 43.68
CA LEU A 118 20.78 -18.95 43.83
C LEU A 118 20.51 -20.40 43.39
N PHE A 119 21.33 -20.95 42.50
CA PHE A 119 21.11 -22.25 41.91
C PHE A 119 22.41 -23.03 41.81
N ASP A 120 22.38 -24.31 42.18
CA ASP A 120 23.51 -25.22 41.94
C ASP A 120 23.67 -25.53 40.43
N ASP A 121 24.88 -25.98 40.04
CA ASP A 121 25.22 -26.25 38.65
C ASP A 121 24.42 -27.39 38.03
N LYS A 122 23.98 -28.38 38.83
CA LYS A 122 23.16 -29.51 38.38
C LYS A 122 21.75 -29.03 38.02
N THR A 123 21.16 -28.19 38.86
CA THR A 123 19.85 -27.55 38.67
C THR A 123 19.88 -26.61 37.48
N ARG A 124 20.92 -25.80 37.31
CA ARG A 124 21.10 -24.92 36.15
C ARG A 124 21.28 -25.70 34.84
N SER A 125 21.96 -26.85 34.87
CA SER A 125 22.21 -27.67 33.68
C SER A 125 21.00 -28.51 33.29
N ALA A 126 20.29 -29.08 34.25
CA ALA A 126 19.09 -29.89 34.02
C ALA A 126 17.88 -29.05 33.61
N HIS A 127 17.74 -27.85 34.21
CA HIS A 127 16.53 -27.03 34.14
C HIS A 127 16.81 -25.53 33.87
N PRO A 128 17.59 -25.18 32.82
CA PRO A 128 18.14 -23.83 32.60
C PRO A 128 17.09 -22.72 32.38
N HIS A 129 15.81 -23.07 32.22
CA HIS A 129 14.73 -22.11 32.01
C HIS A 129 13.62 -22.23 33.05
N THR A 130 13.40 -23.41 33.64
CA THR A 130 12.35 -23.66 34.64
C THR A 130 12.74 -23.19 36.04
N CYS A 131 14.04 -23.14 36.37
CA CYS A 131 14.51 -22.65 37.68
C CYS A 131 14.01 -21.23 38.03
N TYR A 132 13.93 -20.33 37.04
CA TYR A 132 13.42 -18.96 37.26
C TYR A 132 11.89 -18.88 37.36
N TYR A 133 11.18 -19.88 36.84
CA TYR A 133 9.74 -20.01 37.03
C TYR A 133 9.43 -20.68 38.37
N ASP A 134 10.29 -21.59 38.83
CA ASP A 134 10.21 -22.16 40.17
C ASP A 134 10.41 -21.10 41.26
N LEU A 135 11.36 -20.16 41.11
CA LEU A 135 11.43 -18.99 42.02
C LEU A 135 10.11 -18.20 42.06
N ARG A 136 9.45 -18.02 40.91
CA ARG A 136 8.16 -17.30 40.84
C ARG A 136 7.04 -18.09 41.53
N ARG A 137 7.04 -19.41 41.41
CA ARG A 137 6.11 -20.31 42.13
C ARG A 137 6.36 -20.26 43.63
N ARG A 138 7.59 -20.48 44.08
CA ARG A 138 7.98 -20.48 45.50
C ARG A 138 7.61 -19.17 46.19
N ALA A 139 7.76 -18.03 45.50
CA ALA A 139 7.33 -16.73 46.01
C ALA A 139 5.84 -16.63 46.37
N LEU A 140 4.98 -17.54 45.91
CA LEU A 140 3.56 -17.59 46.31
C LEU A 140 3.34 -18.32 47.64
N ASP A 141 4.26 -19.20 48.03
CA ASP A 141 4.05 -20.18 49.10
C ASP A 141 4.96 -19.93 50.31
N GLU A 142 6.20 -19.49 50.09
CA GLU A 142 7.23 -19.36 51.11
C GLU A 142 7.95 -18.01 51.04
N GLU A 143 8.58 -17.59 52.14
CA GLU A 143 9.46 -16.42 52.16
C GLU A 143 10.69 -16.69 51.28
N LEU A 144 10.95 -15.80 50.31
CA LEU A 144 12.18 -15.84 49.52
C LEU A 144 13.18 -14.83 50.04
N GLU A 145 14.48 -15.14 49.99
CA GLU A 145 15.54 -14.16 50.23
C GLU A 145 15.45 -12.95 49.27
N PRO A 146 15.86 -11.73 49.66
CA PRO A 146 15.63 -10.50 48.89
C PRO A 146 16.12 -10.58 47.44
N TYR A 147 17.30 -11.16 47.21
CA TYR A 147 17.86 -11.30 45.86
C TYR A 147 17.19 -12.41 45.05
N ALA A 148 16.70 -13.46 45.70
CA ALA A 148 15.90 -14.50 45.05
C ALA A 148 14.56 -13.92 44.58
N PHE A 149 13.88 -13.16 45.44
CA PHE A 149 12.64 -12.44 45.11
C PHE A 149 12.87 -11.45 43.96
N GLY A 150 13.86 -10.56 44.08
CA GLY A 150 14.17 -9.60 43.02
C GLY A 150 14.59 -10.25 41.71
N ARG A 151 15.26 -11.41 41.74
CA ARG A 151 15.56 -12.20 40.54
C ARG A 151 14.31 -12.78 39.89
N ALA A 152 13.31 -13.20 40.68
CA ALA A 152 12.00 -13.65 40.21
C ALA A 152 11.24 -12.51 39.51
N ILE A 153 11.19 -11.33 40.13
CA ILE A 153 10.57 -10.11 39.55
C ILE A 153 11.32 -9.65 38.29
N TYR A 154 12.66 -9.68 38.29
CA TYR A 154 13.46 -9.35 37.12
C TYR A 154 13.15 -10.30 35.96
N HIS A 155 13.07 -11.61 36.23
CA HIS A 155 12.70 -12.63 35.24
C HIS A 155 11.30 -12.38 34.67
N LEU A 156 10.31 -12.13 35.54
CA LEU A 156 8.94 -11.78 35.16
C LEU A 156 8.95 -10.58 34.20
N GLY A 157 9.63 -9.48 34.57
CA GLY A 157 9.69 -8.24 33.79
C GLY A 157 10.49 -8.29 32.48
N GLN A 158 11.22 -9.39 32.20
CA GLN A 158 11.86 -9.58 30.89
C GLN A 158 10.83 -9.72 29.77
N ARG A 159 9.69 -10.31 30.09
CA ARG A 159 8.48 -10.39 29.25
C ARG A 159 7.36 -9.62 29.95
N ARG A 160 6.27 -9.32 29.27
CA ARG A 160 5.12 -8.62 29.90
C ARG A 160 3.81 -8.87 29.18
N GLY A 161 3.74 -9.93 28.38
CA GLY A 161 2.58 -10.24 27.57
C GLY A 161 2.16 -9.18 26.54
N PHE A 162 1.17 -9.56 25.74
CA PHE A 162 0.49 -8.73 24.75
C PHE A 162 -0.59 -7.87 25.41
N LEU A 163 -0.63 -6.58 25.08
CA LEU A 163 -1.69 -5.65 25.50
C LEU A 163 -2.35 -5.06 24.26
N SER A 164 -3.66 -5.27 24.12
CA SER A 164 -4.44 -4.67 23.04
C SER A 164 -4.48 -3.16 23.19
N ASN A 165 -4.22 -2.42 22.11
CA ASN A 165 -4.32 -0.97 22.06
C ASN A 165 -5.58 -0.47 21.31
N ARG A 166 -6.50 -1.38 20.94
CA ARG A 166 -7.73 -1.04 20.19
C ARG A 166 -8.83 -0.63 21.17
N LYS A 167 -9.57 0.44 20.82
CA LYS A 167 -10.75 0.93 21.56
C LYS A 167 -12.04 0.19 21.20
N SER A 168 -12.02 -0.62 20.15
CA SER A 168 -13.14 -1.40 19.63
C SER A 168 -12.78 -2.89 19.53
N ALA A 169 -13.79 -3.76 19.54
CA ALA A 169 -13.64 -5.18 19.23
C ALA A 169 -12.95 -5.34 17.85
N PRO A 170 -12.10 -6.36 17.66
CA PRO A 170 -11.22 -6.43 16.51
C PRO A 170 -11.99 -6.54 15.19
N LYS A 171 -11.75 -5.61 14.26
CA LYS A 171 -11.86 -5.86 12.82
C LYS A 171 -10.66 -6.71 12.37
N ASP A 172 -10.93 -7.79 11.63
CA ASP A 172 -10.03 -8.56 10.76
C ASP A 172 -8.54 -8.27 10.94
N ASP A 173 -7.91 -9.05 11.82
CA ASP A 173 -6.47 -9.18 11.90
C ASP A 173 -6.22 -10.64 12.25
N GLU A 174 -6.05 -11.48 11.24
CA GLU A 174 -5.88 -12.94 11.37
C GLU A 174 -4.74 -13.28 12.35
N GLU A 175 -3.65 -12.49 12.32
CA GLU A 175 -2.56 -12.61 13.29
C GLU A 175 -3.04 -12.30 14.72
N LEU A 176 -3.87 -11.28 14.90
CA LEU A 176 -4.45 -10.93 16.19
C LEU A 176 -5.47 -11.98 16.68
N GLY A 177 -6.20 -12.61 15.75
CA GLY A 177 -7.07 -13.75 16.00
C GLY A 177 -6.28 -14.94 16.54
N ALA A 178 -5.16 -15.30 15.88
CA ALA A 178 -4.25 -16.35 16.33
C ALA A 178 -3.59 -16.00 17.69
N VAL A 179 -3.19 -14.74 17.90
CA VAL A 179 -2.65 -14.27 19.19
C VAL A 179 -3.69 -14.41 20.29
N LYS A 180 -4.94 -13.98 20.07
CA LYS A 180 -6.02 -14.11 21.05
C LYS A 180 -6.39 -15.57 21.30
N GLY A 181 -6.53 -16.37 20.24
CA GLY A 181 -6.81 -17.80 20.33
C GLY A 181 -5.75 -18.52 21.17
N GLY A 182 -4.46 -18.30 20.87
CA GLY A 182 -3.36 -18.88 21.64
C GLY A 182 -3.26 -18.36 23.09
N ILE A 183 -3.68 -17.11 23.35
CA ILE A 183 -3.80 -16.59 24.72
C ILE A 183 -4.92 -17.32 25.47
N SER A 184 -6.11 -17.45 24.87
CA SER A 184 -7.25 -18.13 25.48
C SER A 184 -6.99 -19.60 25.72
N GLU A 185 -6.31 -20.27 24.78
CA GLU A 185 -5.88 -21.66 24.93
C GLU A 185 -4.92 -21.81 26.10
N LEU A 186 -3.90 -20.95 26.20
CA LEU A 186 -2.96 -20.98 27.32
C LEU A 186 -3.64 -20.69 28.66
N ASP A 187 -4.56 -19.71 28.68
CA ASP A 187 -5.35 -19.39 29.88
C ASP A 187 -6.15 -20.60 30.38
N ARG A 188 -6.77 -21.32 29.45
CA ARG A 188 -7.46 -22.58 29.74
C ARG A 188 -6.51 -23.64 30.29
N MET A 189 -5.35 -23.86 29.67
CA MET A 189 -4.34 -24.83 30.15
C MET A 189 -3.85 -24.51 31.57
N ILE A 190 -3.67 -23.22 31.90
CA ILE A 190 -3.27 -22.81 33.25
C ILE A 190 -4.35 -23.21 34.27
N ARG A 191 -5.62 -22.92 33.97
CA ARG A 191 -6.76 -23.28 34.85
C ARG A 191 -6.92 -24.79 35.00
N GLU A 192 -6.90 -25.53 33.89
CA GLU A 192 -7.04 -27.00 33.88
C GLU A 192 -5.90 -27.68 34.65
N SER A 193 -4.69 -27.10 34.65
CA SER A 193 -3.55 -27.62 35.43
C SER A 193 -3.64 -27.36 36.94
N GLY A 194 -4.65 -26.62 37.42
CA GLY A 194 -4.75 -26.17 38.81
C GLY A 194 -3.66 -25.19 39.24
N SER A 195 -3.03 -24.49 38.29
CA SER A 195 -2.00 -23.48 38.59
C SER A 195 -2.65 -22.12 38.82
N ARG A 196 -2.17 -21.36 39.82
CA ARG A 196 -2.69 -20.02 40.15
C ARG A 196 -2.20 -18.95 39.18
N THR A 197 -0.98 -19.11 38.69
CA THR A 197 -0.29 -18.10 37.86
C THR A 197 0.42 -18.71 36.66
N LEU A 198 0.78 -17.86 35.69
CA LEU A 198 1.55 -18.26 34.51
C LEU A 198 2.93 -18.83 34.88
N GLY A 199 3.62 -18.23 35.84
CA GLY A 199 4.92 -18.71 36.31
C GLY A 199 4.82 -20.07 37.00
N GLU A 200 3.80 -20.28 37.82
CA GLU A 200 3.53 -21.58 38.44
C GLU A 200 3.28 -22.66 37.38
N TYR A 201 2.42 -22.39 36.39
CA TYR A 201 2.18 -23.33 35.30
C TYR A 201 3.48 -23.67 34.55
N PHE A 202 4.27 -22.66 34.17
CA PHE A 202 5.54 -22.89 33.45
C PHE A 202 6.63 -23.55 34.28
N SER A 203 6.57 -23.49 35.62
CA SER A 203 7.50 -24.22 36.48
C SER A 203 7.29 -25.74 36.42
N ARG A 204 6.06 -26.18 36.12
CA ARG A 204 5.65 -27.60 36.08
C ARG A 204 5.80 -28.24 34.70
N ILE A 205 6.16 -27.47 33.67
CA ILE A 205 6.35 -27.98 32.31
C ILE A 205 7.76 -28.55 32.17
N ASP A 206 7.89 -29.79 31.67
CA ASP A 206 9.17 -30.30 31.18
C ASP A 206 9.51 -29.66 29.81
N PRO A 207 10.59 -28.85 29.71
CA PRO A 207 11.00 -28.24 28.45
C PRO A 207 11.42 -29.23 27.36
N LYS A 208 11.70 -30.49 27.71
CA LYS A 208 12.02 -31.57 26.77
C LYS A 208 10.78 -32.08 26.03
N GLU A 209 9.63 -32.09 26.71
CA GLU A 209 8.36 -32.56 26.16
C GLU A 209 7.55 -31.42 25.55
N HIS A 210 7.54 -30.26 26.21
CA HIS A 210 6.75 -29.12 25.78
C HIS A 210 7.55 -27.82 25.79
N ARG A 211 7.45 -27.05 24.70
CA ARG A 211 8.10 -25.74 24.62
C ARG A 211 7.40 -24.70 25.51
N ILE A 212 8.16 -24.11 26.43
CA ILE A 212 7.73 -22.93 27.21
C ILE A 212 7.73 -21.66 26.35
N ARG A 213 8.69 -21.54 25.42
CA ARG A 213 8.79 -20.39 24.50
C ARG A 213 7.88 -20.59 23.28
N GLN A 214 7.58 -19.49 22.57
CA GLN A 214 6.67 -19.44 21.40
C GLN A 214 5.18 -19.62 21.72
N ARG A 215 4.78 -19.43 22.99
CA ARG A 215 3.37 -19.33 23.39
C ARG A 215 2.94 -17.86 23.51
N TRP A 216 1.72 -17.54 23.07
CA TRP A 216 1.14 -16.21 23.24
C TRP A 216 0.69 -16.02 24.69
N THR A 217 0.99 -14.87 25.27
CA THR A 217 0.66 -14.56 26.67
C THR A 217 0.01 -13.18 26.75
N SER A 218 -1.02 -13.02 27.58
CA SER A 218 -1.69 -11.74 27.79
C SER A 218 -0.91 -10.87 28.78
N ARG A 219 -1.15 -9.55 28.74
CA ARG A 219 -0.65 -8.63 29.77
C ARG A 219 -1.22 -8.95 31.15
N ALA A 220 -2.50 -9.31 31.22
CA ALA A 220 -3.22 -9.60 32.45
C ALA A 220 -2.56 -10.73 33.24
N MET A 221 -2.20 -11.84 32.58
CA MET A 221 -1.48 -12.97 33.20
C MET A 221 -0.22 -12.54 33.97
N TYR A 222 0.55 -11.57 33.45
CA TYR A 222 1.75 -11.08 34.14
C TYR A 222 1.43 -10.08 35.25
N GLN A 223 0.36 -9.28 35.11
CA GLN A 223 -0.05 -8.32 36.14
C GLN A 223 -0.64 -9.03 37.35
N GLU A 224 -1.52 -10.00 37.11
CA GLU A 224 -2.10 -10.87 38.12
C GLU A 224 -1.00 -11.64 38.87
N GLU A 225 -0.08 -12.27 38.14
CA GLU A 225 1.04 -12.96 38.78
C GLU A 225 1.95 -12.03 39.58
N PHE A 226 2.27 -10.84 39.04
CA PHE A 226 3.07 -9.86 39.78
C PHE A 226 2.36 -9.45 41.08
N ALA A 227 1.06 -9.17 41.03
CA ALA A 227 0.27 -8.83 42.20
C ALA A 227 0.26 -9.98 43.22
N SER A 228 -0.04 -11.22 42.80
CA SER A 228 -0.04 -12.38 43.70
C SER A 228 1.31 -12.65 44.35
N ILE A 229 2.41 -12.55 43.59
CA ILE A 229 3.76 -12.69 44.11
C ILE A 229 4.10 -11.56 45.09
N TRP A 230 3.71 -10.33 44.79
CA TRP A 230 3.96 -9.19 45.68
C TRP A 230 3.19 -9.33 46.99
N ASP A 231 1.88 -9.58 46.90
CA ASP A 231 0.98 -9.69 48.05
C ASP A 231 1.42 -10.84 48.99
N ALA A 232 1.91 -11.96 48.42
CA ALA A 232 2.43 -13.08 49.19
C ALA A 232 3.76 -12.77 49.90
N GLN A 233 4.58 -11.87 49.37
CA GLN A 233 5.91 -11.57 49.91
C GLN A 233 5.93 -10.33 50.82
N GLU A 234 5.05 -9.35 50.59
CA GLU A 234 4.95 -8.10 51.35
C GLU A 234 4.78 -8.36 52.86
N LYS A 235 4.01 -9.39 53.22
CA LYS A 235 3.80 -9.79 54.63
C LYS A 235 5.07 -10.18 55.39
N TYR A 236 6.12 -10.61 54.70
CA TYR A 236 7.39 -10.98 55.33
C TYR A 236 8.35 -9.79 55.46
N ARG A 237 8.22 -8.75 54.61
CA ARG A 237 9.13 -7.59 54.58
C ARG A 237 8.43 -6.26 54.25
N PRO A 238 7.50 -5.79 55.09
CA PRO A 238 6.67 -4.61 54.80
C PRO A 238 7.49 -3.32 54.61
N ASP A 239 8.61 -3.17 55.33
CA ASP A 239 9.46 -1.97 55.25
C ASP A 239 10.18 -1.84 53.89
N SER A 240 10.59 -2.98 53.30
CA SER A 240 11.31 -3.01 52.02
C SER A 240 10.37 -3.15 50.81
N LEU A 241 9.19 -3.74 51.00
CA LEU A 241 8.17 -4.01 49.97
C LEU A 241 7.00 -3.02 50.05
N SER A 242 7.30 -1.74 50.26
CA SER A 242 6.29 -0.68 50.37
C SER A 242 5.44 -0.52 49.10
N SER A 243 4.26 0.09 49.28
CA SER A 243 3.33 0.44 48.18
C SER A 243 3.98 1.36 47.13
N GLU A 244 4.91 2.24 47.55
CA GLU A 244 5.69 3.09 46.64
C GLU A 244 6.65 2.24 45.78
N THR A 245 7.38 1.31 46.39
CA THR A 245 8.29 0.41 45.68
C THR A 245 7.52 -0.48 44.71
N ARG A 246 6.36 -1.03 45.12
CA ARG A 246 5.43 -1.79 44.27
C ARG A 246 5.05 -0.99 43.03
N ALA A 247 4.52 0.22 43.22
CA ALA A 247 4.05 1.08 42.13
C ALA A 247 5.20 1.46 41.18
N ARG A 248 6.39 1.73 41.72
CA ARG A 248 7.58 2.05 40.91
C ARG A 248 8.00 0.86 40.03
N ILE A 249 8.12 -0.34 40.60
CA ILE A 249 8.50 -1.56 39.87
C ILE A 249 7.43 -1.93 38.84
N GLU A 250 6.15 -1.95 39.24
CA GLU A 250 5.01 -2.26 38.38
C GLU A 250 4.99 -1.34 37.15
N LYS A 251 5.13 -0.02 37.39
CA LYS A 251 5.21 0.98 36.32
C LYS A 251 6.37 0.70 35.37
N VAL A 252 7.56 0.36 35.88
CA VAL A 252 8.71 0.03 35.00
C VAL A 252 8.41 -1.18 34.12
N ILE A 253 7.80 -2.24 34.67
CA ILE A 253 7.49 -3.46 33.93
C ILE A 253 6.41 -3.20 32.88
N PHE A 254 5.27 -2.62 33.28
CA PHE A 254 4.06 -2.60 32.46
C PHE A 254 3.83 -1.32 31.66
N HIS A 255 4.49 -0.20 31.99
CA HIS A 255 4.29 1.04 31.24
C HIS A 255 4.61 0.87 29.74
N GLN A 256 3.67 1.30 28.92
CA GLN A 256 3.85 1.45 27.48
C GLN A 256 3.44 2.86 27.05
N ARG A 257 4.20 3.45 26.13
CA ARG A 257 3.86 4.76 25.60
C ARG A 257 2.54 4.68 24.82
N PRO A 258 1.65 5.68 24.94
CA PRO A 258 0.43 5.73 24.14
C PRO A 258 0.77 5.83 22.65
N LEU A 259 -0.20 5.47 21.81
CA LEU A 259 -0.11 5.67 20.37
C LEU A 259 0.04 7.17 20.06
N LYS A 260 0.89 7.51 19.09
CA LYS A 260 1.05 8.89 18.66
C LYS A 260 -0.23 9.37 17.98
N SER A 261 -0.63 10.60 18.28
CA SER A 261 -1.75 11.24 17.58
C SER A 261 -1.48 11.32 16.08
N GLN A 262 -2.47 10.89 15.29
CA GLN A 262 -2.47 10.97 13.83
C GLN A 262 -3.29 12.17 13.33
N ARG A 263 -3.61 13.15 14.20
CA ARG A 263 -4.41 14.34 13.83
C ARG A 263 -3.84 15.10 12.63
N HIS A 264 -2.51 15.17 12.51
CA HIS A 264 -1.81 15.82 11.41
C HIS A 264 -2.00 15.11 10.05
N LEU A 265 -2.41 13.83 10.04
CA LEU A 265 -2.66 13.08 8.81
C LEU A 265 -4.07 13.30 8.24
N ARG A 266 -4.95 13.99 8.97
CA ARG A 266 -6.31 14.31 8.51
C ARG A 266 -6.24 15.20 7.27
N GLY A 267 -7.03 14.86 6.25
CA GLY A 267 -7.06 15.64 5.01
C GLY A 267 -7.62 17.05 5.20
N ARG A 268 -7.30 17.94 4.26
CA ARG A 268 -7.85 19.30 4.19
C ARG A 268 -9.21 19.30 3.48
N CYS A 269 -10.06 20.25 3.84
CA CYS A 269 -11.34 20.47 3.18
C CYS A 269 -11.12 20.87 1.71
N SER A 270 -11.94 20.33 0.80
CA SER A 270 -11.82 20.64 -0.63
C SER A 270 -12.29 22.05 -1.01
N LEU A 271 -13.11 22.71 -0.19
CA LEU A 271 -13.59 24.09 -0.42
C LEU A 271 -12.84 25.11 0.44
N GLU A 272 -12.31 24.70 1.60
CA GLU A 272 -11.58 25.56 2.53
C GLU A 272 -10.24 24.90 2.92
N PRO A 273 -9.18 24.99 2.09
CA PRO A 273 -7.94 24.23 2.28
C PRO A 273 -7.22 24.47 3.62
N ASN A 274 -7.44 25.62 4.25
CA ASN A 274 -6.89 25.95 5.57
C ASN A 274 -7.54 25.15 6.71
N ARG A 275 -8.71 24.53 6.48
CA ARG A 275 -9.44 23.74 7.47
C ARG A 275 -9.28 22.24 7.26
N ILE A 276 -9.39 21.49 8.36
CA ILE A 276 -9.39 20.03 8.34
C ILE A 276 -10.78 19.48 8.00
N ARG A 277 -10.81 18.32 7.35
CA ARG A 277 -12.04 17.57 7.08
C ARG A 277 -12.77 17.19 8.36
N ALA A 278 -14.10 17.27 8.31
CA ALA A 278 -14.97 16.87 9.40
C ALA A 278 -15.00 15.34 9.54
N PRO A 279 -14.94 14.81 10.77
CA PRO A 279 -15.27 13.42 11.06
C PRO A 279 -16.67 13.04 10.57
N LYS A 280 -16.87 11.81 10.07
CA LYS A 280 -18.18 11.36 9.56
C LYS A 280 -19.23 11.22 10.64
N ASP A 281 -18.81 10.91 11.86
CA ASP A 281 -19.62 10.67 13.06
C ASP A 281 -20.14 11.94 13.75
N LEU A 282 -19.94 13.13 13.16
CA LEU A 282 -20.59 14.34 13.67
C LEU A 282 -22.04 14.41 13.21
N LEU A 283 -22.94 14.97 14.03
CA LEU A 283 -24.35 15.16 13.65
C LEU A 283 -24.49 16.00 12.38
N ILE A 284 -23.76 17.12 12.29
CA ILE A 284 -23.70 17.94 11.07
C ILE A 284 -23.21 17.17 9.83
N SER A 285 -22.25 16.24 9.99
CA SER A 285 -21.75 15.41 8.88
C SER A 285 -22.81 14.43 8.39
N GLN A 286 -23.54 13.80 9.33
CA GLN A 286 -24.63 12.88 9.04
C GLN A 286 -25.78 13.60 8.34
N ARG A 287 -26.23 14.73 8.90
CA ARG A 287 -27.28 15.58 8.31
C ARG A 287 -26.91 16.11 6.92
N PHE A 288 -25.69 16.60 6.75
CA PHE A 288 -25.20 17.05 5.44
C PHE A 288 -25.27 15.94 4.39
N ARG A 289 -24.77 14.73 4.70
CA ARG A 289 -24.82 13.58 3.78
C ARG A 289 -26.26 13.15 3.46
N LEU A 290 -27.12 13.16 4.47
CA LEU A 290 -28.54 12.82 4.34
C LEU A 290 -29.24 13.79 3.39
N LEU A 291 -29.11 15.11 3.62
CA LEU A 291 -29.78 16.13 2.81
C LEU A 291 -29.31 16.12 1.36
N GLN A 292 -28.02 15.85 1.09
CA GLN A 292 -27.54 15.63 -0.28
C GLN A 292 -28.34 14.52 -0.98
N LYS A 293 -28.54 13.38 -0.30
CA LYS A 293 -29.28 12.25 -0.86
C LYS A 293 -30.76 12.55 -1.04
N VAL A 294 -31.39 13.25 -0.10
CA VAL A 294 -32.81 13.63 -0.18
C VAL A 294 -33.04 14.62 -1.33
N ASN A 295 -32.19 15.64 -1.48
CA ASN A 295 -32.35 16.65 -2.53
C ASN A 295 -32.04 16.09 -3.94
N ASP A 296 -31.22 15.05 -4.04
CA ASP A 296 -30.96 14.33 -5.29
C ASP A 296 -32.01 13.24 -5.59
N LEU A 297 -32.93 12.96 -4.66
CA LEU A 297 -33.95 11.93 -4.83
C LEU A 297 -35.03 12.41 -5.81
N ARG A 298 -35.42 11.54 -6.73
CA ARG A 298 -36.54 11.75 -7.64
C ARG A 298 -37.47 10.55 -7.57
N VAL A 299 -38.76 10.82 -7.55
CA VAL A 299 -39.82 9.82 -7.66
C VAL A 299 -40.07 9.57 -9.14
N VAL A 300 -40.07 8.30 -9.53
CA VAL A 300 -40.52 7.83 -10.84
C VAL A 300 -41.88 7.18 -10.62
N THR A 301 -42.93 7.82 -11.10
CA THR A 301 -44.31 7.35 -10.95
C THR A 301 -44.60 6.17 -11.90
N PRO A 302 -45.68 5.40 -11.70
CA PRO A 302 -46.02 4.25 -12.54
C PRO A 302 -46.23 4.58 -14.03
N ASP A 303 -46.68 5.80 -14.34
CA ASP A 303 -46.86 6.37 -15.67
C ASP A 303 -45.54 6.91 -16.28
N GLY A 304 -44.43 6.83 -15.54
CA GLY A 304 -43.09 7.16 -16.02
C GLY A 304 -42.69 8.63 -15.85
N GLU A 305 -43.52 9.45 -15.20
CA GLU A 305 -43.16 10.82 -14.84
C GLU A 305 -42.03 10.82 -13.79
N ILE A 306 -41.09 11.76 -13.94
CA ILE A 306 -39.98 11.92 -13.01
C ILE A 306 -40.14 13.27 -12.32
N ARG A 307 -40.46 13.24 -11.02
CA ARG A 307 -40.64 14.45 -10.21
C ARG A 307 -39.74 14.50 -8.99
N LEU A 308 -39.61 15.70 -8.44
CA LEU A 308 -39.04 15.94 -7.11
C LEU A 308 -39.98 15.44 -6.02
N LEU A 309 -39.45 15.30 -4.80
CA LEU A 309 -40.29 15.14 -3.62
C LEU A 309 -41.07 16.44 -3.37
N GLU A 310 -42.34 16.31 -3.03
CA GLU A 310 -43.13 17.44 -2.54
C GLU A 310 -42.58 17.94 -1.19
N PRO A 311 -42.80 19.21 -0.81
CA PRO A 311 -42.29 19.76 0.45
C PRO A 311 -42.64 18.92 1.68
N ASP A 312 -43.88 18.44 1.78
CA ASP A 312 -44.35 17.59 2.89
C ASP A 312 -43.74 16.18 2.86
N GLU A 313 -43.59 15.59 1.67
CA GLU A 313 -42.92 14.30 1.48
C GLU A 313 -41.45 14.42 1.93
N ARG A 314 -40.78 15.51 1.54
CA ARG A 314 -39.41 15.80 1.89
C ARG A 314 -39.25 15.99 3.40
N ALA A 315 -40.12 16.76 4.05
CA ALA A 315 -40.07 16.99 5.49
C ALA A 315 -40.22 15.67 6.27
N LYS A 316 -41.24 14.86 5.95
CA LYS A 316 -41.48 13.54 6.58
C LYS A 316 -40.28 12.60 6.40
N LEU A 317 -39.68 12.58 5.21
CA LEU A 317 -38.51 11.73 4.94
C LEU A 317 -37.29 12.16 5.77
N ILE A 318 -37.03 13.47 5.86
CA ILE A 318 -35.91 14.00 6.65
C ILE A 318 -36.08 13.64 8.12
N GLU A 319 -37.26 13.87 8.70
CA GLU A 319 -37.56 13.54 10.10
C GLU A 319 -37.29 12.06 10.40
N SER A 320 -37.80 11.16 9.55
CA SER A 320 -37.61 9.72 9.74
C SER A 320 -36.16 9.28 9.57
N LEU A 321 -35.41 9.88 8.64
CA LEU A 321 -33.99 9.60 8.44
C LEU A 321 -33.11 10.16 9.56
N GLU A 322 -33.48 11.25 10.23
CA GLU A 322 -32.76 11.78 11.38
C GLU A 322 -32.87 10.89 12.62
N ALA A 323 -33.97 10.13 12.75
CA ALA A 323 -34.20 9.21 13.86
C ALA A 323 -33.69 7.77 13.60
N SER A 324 -33.28 7.44 12.36
CA SER A 324 -32.94 6.07 11.96
C SER A 324 -31.52 5.94 11.40
N GLU A 325 -30.94 4.74 11.48
CA GLU A 325 -29.65 4.49 10.84
C GLU A 325 -29.73 4.53 9.29
N HIS A 326 -30.89 4.14 8.76
CA HIS A 326 -31.23 4.09 7.34
C HIS A 326 -32.72 3.77 7.15
N LEU A 327 -33.23 4.06 5.96
CA LEU A 327 -34.54 3.59 5.48
C LEU A 327 -34.37 2.85 4.17
N THR A 328 -35.01 1.68 4.04
CA THR A 328 -35.10 0.97 2.76
C THR A 328 -36.07 1.70 1.83
N PHE A 329 -35.91 1.54 0.50
CA PHE A 329 -36.85 2.14 -0.45
C PHE A 329 -38.30 1.67 -0.27
N PRO A 330 -38.60 0.40 0.07
CA PRO A 330 -39.95 -0.01 0.45
C PRO A 330 -40.51 0.73 1.67
N GLN A 331 -39.71 0.90 2.73
CA GLN A 331 -40.13 1.69 3.91
C GLN A 331 -40.37 3.16 3.54
N THR A 332 -39.49 3.71 2.69
CA THR A 332 -39.61 5.10 2.20
C THR A 332 -40.90 5.30 1.41
N ARG A 333 -41.25 4.39 0.49
CA ARG A 333 -42.54 4.45 -0.23
C ARG A 333 -43.74 4.43 0.71
N LYS A 334 -43.72 3.53 1.70
CA LYS A 334 -44.79 3.40 2.69
C LYS A 334 -44.92 4.68 3.52
N LEU A 335 -43.79 5.24 3.98
CA LEU A 335 -43.75 6.49 4.75
C LEU A 335 -44.34 7.66 3.97
N LEU A 336 -44.03 7.76 2.68
CA LEU A 336 -44.46 8.85 1.81
C LEU A 336 -45.87 8.68 1.22
N GLY A 337 -46.49 7.51 1.39
CA GLY A 337 -47.80 7.23 0.80
C GLY A 337 -47.80 7.18 -0.73
N LEU A 338 -46.68 6.81 -1.35
CA LEU A 338 -46.55 6.83 -2.81
C LEU A 338 -47.38 5.73 -3.50
N PRO A 339 -47.91 5.98 -4.72
CA PRO A 339 -48.66 4.98 -5.49
C PRO A 339 -47.91 3.67 -5.70
N ARG A 340 -48.63 2.55 -5.74
CA ARG A 340 -48.06 1.23 -6.06
C ARG A 340 -47.42 1.26 -7.45
N GLY A 341 -46.18 0.81 -7.55
CA GLY A 341 -45.38 0.85 -8.79
C GLY A 341 -44.40 2.02 -8.88
N SER A 342 -44.49 3.01 -7.97
CA SER A 342 -43.50 4.10 -7.91
C SER A 342 -42.11 3.58 -7.54
N THR A 343 -41.07 4.14 -8.14
CA THR A 343 -39.66 3.82 -7.83
C THR A 343 -38.86 5.10 -7.63
N PHE A 344 -37.61 5.00 -7.16
CA PHE A 344 -36.73 6.16 -7.03
C PHE A 344 -35.57 6.11 -8.02
N ASN A 345 -35.08 7.26 -8.48
CA ASN A 345 -33.90 7.33 -9.36
C ASN A 345 -32.65 6.65 -8.76
N LEU A 346 -32.43 6.76 -7.44
CA LEU A 346 -31.33 6.11 -6.75
C LEU A 346 -31.52 4.59 -6.62
N GLU A 347 -32.76 4.13 -6.45
CA GLU A 347 -33.14 2.71 -6.47
C GLU A 347 -32.93 2.11 -7.87
N LEU A 348 -33.37 2.82 -8.92
CA LEU A 348 -33.08 2.50 -10.30
C LEU A 348 -31.58 2.56 -10.61
N GLY A 349 -30.83 3.39 -9.87
CA GLY A 349 -29.37 3.48 -9.83
C GLY A 349 -28.68 2.31 -9.12
N GLY A 350 -29.42 1.51 -8.35
CA GLY A 350 -28.95 0.29 -7.69
C GLY A 350 -28.66 0.45 -6.21
N GLU A 351 -28.99 1.60 -5.61
CA GLU A 351 -29.00 1.72 -4.16
C GLU A 351 -30.16 0.89 -3.58
N THR A 352 -30.03 0.38 -2.36
CA THR A 352 -31.07 -0.41 -1.69
C THR A 352 -31.76 0.34 -0.55
N ARG A 353 -31.11 1.40 -0.04
CA ARG A 353 -31.54 2.18 1.12
C ARG A 353 -30.96 3.59 1.09
N LEU A 354 -31.67 4.50 1.74
CA LEU A 354 -31.21 5.85 2.04
C LEU A 354 -30.47 5.85 3.39
N PRO A 355 -29.26 6.44 3.48
CA PRO A 355 -28.55 6.56 4.74
C PRO A 355 -29.23 7.59 5.66
N GLY A 356 -29.49 7.20 6.90
CA GLY A 356 -29.99 8.11 7.94
C GLY A 356 -28.86 8.65 8.83
N ASN A 357 -29.25 9.27 9.95
CA ASN A 357 -28.34 9.76 10.96
C ASN A 357 -27.97 8.65 11.96
N ARG A 358 -26.98 7.84 11.58
CA ARG A 358 -26.52 6.69 12.37
C ARG A 358 -25.98 7.08 13.74
N THR A 359 -25.39 8.27 13.84
CA THR A 359 -24.84 8.77 15.11
C THR A 359 -25.96 9.06 16.08
N ALA A 360 -26.97 9.82 15.65
CA ALA A 360 -28.14 10.11 16.48
C ALA A 360 -28.89 8.83 16.85
N ALA A 361 -29.15 7.93 15.89
CA ALA A 361 -29.89 6.68 16.15
C ALA A 361 -29.21 5.78 17.20
N ARG A 362 -27.89 5.61 17.12
CA ARG A 362 -27.13 4.79 18.09
C ARG A 362 -27.10 5.41 19.48
N LEU A 363 -26.90 6.72 19.55
CA LEU A 363 -26.87 7.43 20.83
C LEU A 363 -28.27 7.50 21.45
N ALA A 364 -29.31 7.70 20.65
CA ALA A 364 -30.70 7.62 21.09
C ALA A 364 -31.03 6.24 21.68
N SER A 365 -30.60 5.17 21.01
CA SER A 365 -30.77 3.80 21.55
C SER A 365 -30.05 3.60 22.90
N ALA A 366 -28.85 4.17 23.06
CA ALA A 366 -28.08 4.08 24.29
C ALA A 366 -28.62 4.97 25.44
N PHE A 367 -29.13 6.16 25.12
CA PHE A 367 -29.64 7.12 26.10
C PHE A 367 -31.13 6.92 26.44
N GLY A 368 -31.90 6.26 25.57
CA GLY A 368 -33.35 6.12 25.73
C GLY A 368 -34.06 7.47 25.64
N GLU A 369 -35.10 7.66 26.47
CA GLU A 369 -35.94 8.87 26.50
C GLU A 369 -35.14 10.14 26.75
N LYS A 370 -34.07 10.05 27.57
CA LYS A 370 -33.16 11.17 27.85
C LYS A 370 -32.57 11.79 26.60
N TRP A 371 -32.41 11.05 25.50
CA TRP A 371 -31.91 11.63 24.25
C TRP A 371 -32.83 12.73 23.69
N GLY A 372 -34.15 12.57 23.85
CA GLY A 372 -35.14 13.53 23.40
C GLY A 372 -35.14 14.82 24.22
N GLU A 373 -34.76 14.72 25.50
CA GLU A 373 -34.70 15.85 26.45
C GLU A 373 -33.47 16.75 26.22
N LEU A 374 -32.42 16.23 25.58
CA LEU A 374 -31.19 16.98 25.33
C LEU A 374 -31.37 18.04 24.24
N THR A 375 -30.81 19.22 24.50
CA THR A 375 -30.60 20.26 23.49
C THR A 375 -29.61 19.81 22.41
N ASP A 376 -29.63 20.45 21.24
CA ASP A 376 -28.68 20.14 20.16
C ASP A 376 -27.22 20.36 20.57
N ALA A 377 -26.97 21.37 21.41
CA ALA A 377 -25.65 21.63 21.98
C ALA A 377 -25.19 20.48 22.90
N GLU A 378 -26.10 19.94 23.71
CA GLU A 378 -25.79 18.80 24.58
C GLU A 378 -25.56 17.51 23.78
N LYS A 379 -26.38 17.24 22.75
CA LYS A 379 -26.19 16.10 21.85
C LYS A 379 -24.81 16.13 21.18
N GLU A 380 -24.35 17.31 20.76
CA GLU A 380 -22.98 17.48 20.23
C GLU A 380 -21.90 17.15 21.28
N VAL A 381 -22.13 17.51 22.56
CA VAL A 381 -21.19 17.14 23.64
C VAL A 381 -21.22 15.64 23.93
N VAL A 382 -22.38 14.98 23.87
CA VAL A 382 -22.48 13.51 23.97
C VAL A 382 -21.67 12.83 22.86
N VAL A 383 -21.78 13.33 21.63
CA VAL A 383 -20.98 12.84 20.49
C VAL A 383 -19.49 13.03 20.76
N GLU A 384 -19.03 14.20 21.24
CA GLU A 384 -17.63 14.40 21.57
C GLU A 384 -17.15 13.54 22.75
N ASP A 385 -17.98 13.29 23.76
CA ASP A 385 -17.67 12.37 24.86
C ASP A 385 -17.46 10.94 24.30
N ALA A 386 -18.35 10.46 23.42
CA ALA A 386 -18.23 9.16 22.76
C ALA A 386 -16.98 9.06 21.86
N ARG A 387 -16.53 10.16 21.26
CA ARG A 387 -15.38 10.19 20.35
C ARG A 387 -14.04 10.33 21.08
N SER A 388 -14.00 11.15 22.13
CA SER A 388 -12.76 11.54 22.81
C SER A 388 -12.40 10.57 23.95
N ILE A 389 -13.39 10.09 24.70
CA ILE A 389 -13.19 9.19 25.84
C ILE A 389 -13.06 7.77 25.32
N GLY A 390 -11.81 7.28 25.28
CA GLY A 390 -11.49 5.95 24.76
C GLY A 390 -11.46 4.83 25.79
N ASP A 391 -11.40 5.18 27.07
CA ASP A 391 -11.43 4.20 28.15
C ASP A 391 -12.89 3.89 28.50
N ARG A 392 -13.26 2.60 28.47
CA ARG A 392 -14.64 2.16 28.71
C ARG A 392 -15.11 2.57 30.10
N GLY A 393 -14.30 2.35 31.14
CA GLY A 393 -14.64 2.70 32.51
C GLY A 393 -14.81 4.21 32.72
N ALA A 394 -13.96 5.03 32.10
CA ALA A 394 -14.11 6.48 32.11
C ALA A 394 -15.39 6.93 31.39
N ARG A 395 -15.80 6.23 30.33
CA ARG A 395 -17.04 6.53 29.60
C ARG A 395 -18.29 6.19 30.44
N VAL A 396 -18.28 5.06 31.16
CA VAL A 396 -19.34 4.71 32.14
C VAL A 396 -19.43 5.77 33.23
N ARG A 397 -18.31 6.14 33.87
CA ARG A 397 -18.29 7.19 34.90
C ARG A 397 -18.78 8.54 34.38
N ARG A 398 -18.41 8.89 33.14
CA ARG A 398 -18.89 10.12 32.48
C ARG A 398 -20.40 10.08 32.24
N ALA A 399 -20.92 8.94 31.79
CA ALA A 399 -22.35 8.72 31.55
C ALA A 399 -23.18 8.87 32.83
N GLN A 400 -22.74 8.25 33.92
CA GLN A 400 -23.43 8.35 35.21
C GLN A 400 -23.29 9.75 35.81
N GLY A 401 -22.06 10.27 35.89
CA GLY A 401 -21.79 11.52 36.60
C GLY A 401 -22.30 12.78 35.91
N LYS A 402 -22.19 12.88 34.58
CA LYS A 402 -22.64 14.07 33.83
C LYS A 402 -24.06 13.92 33.29
N TRP A 403 -24.37 12.76 32.71
CA TRP A 403 -25.63 12.56 31.98
C TRP A 403 -26.70 11.85 32.83
N GLY A 404 -26.34 11.42 34.05
CA GLY A 404 -27.25 10.76 34.99
C GLY A 404 -27.81 9.45 34.45
N LEU A 405 -27.09 8.76 33.55
CA LEU A 405 -27.55 7.46 33.04
C LEU A 405 -27.44 6.40 34.14
N ASP A 406 -28.41 5.49 34.20
CA ASP A 406 -28.30 4.29 35.04
C ASP A 406 -27.16 3.37 34.56
N GLU A 407 -26.85 2.32 35.32
CA GLU A 407 -25.74 1.42 35.00
C GLU A 407 -25.91 0.72 33.65
N GLU A 408 -27.13 0.29 33.30
CA GLU A 408 -27.40 -0.41 32.05
C GLU A 408 -27.16 0.51 30.84
N ARG A 409 -27.73 1.71 30.86
CA ARG A 409 -27.59 2.73 29.80
C ARG A 409 -26.19 3.30 29.74
N ALA A 410 -25.52 3.47 30.88
CA ALA A 410 -24.13 3.87 30.93
C ALA A 410 -23.20 2.84 30.28
N ASN A 411 -23.45 1.54 30.50
CA ASN A 411 -22.75 0.46 29.80
C ASN A 411 -23.08 0.46 28.31
N ALA A 412 -24.35 0.61 27.92
CA ALA A 412 -24.74 0.71 26.51
C ALA A 412 -24.03 1.87 25.79
N PHE A 413 -23.96 3.06 26.40
CA PHE A 413 -23.20 4.20 25.88
C PHE A 413 -21.69 3.94 25.85
N ALA A 414 -21.16 3.23 26.86
CA ALA A 414 -19.76 2.81 26.89
C ALA A 414 -19.38 2.01 25.64
N ASP A 415 -20.31 1.18 25.17
CA ASP A 415 -20.15 0.25 24.06
C ASP A 415 -20.58 0.81 22.69
N VAL A 416 -21.13 2.04 22.64
CA VAL A 416 -21.45 2.71 21.36
C VAL A 416 -20.20 2.87 20.49
N VAL A 417 -20.29 2.33 19.27
CA VAL A 417 -19.31 2.49 18.21
C VAL A 417 -19.85 3.45 17.15
N LEU A 418 -19.14 4.54 16.91
CA LEU A 418 -19.51 5.55 15.91
C LEU A 418 -18.92 5.24 14.53
N GLU A 419 -19.52 5.82 13.48
CA GLU A 419 -19.08 5.64 12.10
C GLU A 419 -17.67 6.21 11.87
N GLU A 420 -16.72 5.33 11.51
CA GLU A 420 -15.35 5.76 11.23
C GLU A 420 -15.23 6.52 9.89
N GLY A 421 -14.27 7.46 9.83
CA GLY A 421 -13.87 8.16 8.62
C GLY A 421 -14.10 9.66 8.66
N PHE A 422 -13.88 10.33 7.53
CA PHE A 422 -14.00 11.77 7.39
C PHE A 422 -14.82 12.12 6.13
N MET A 423 -15.53 13.25 6.18
CA MET A 423 -16.15 13.91 5.04
C MET A 423 -15.07 14.57 4.14
N ASP A 424 -15.41 14.95 2.92
CA ASP A 424 -14.50 15.75 2.07
C ASP A 424 -14.45 17.23 2.47
N LEU A 425 -15.44 17.68 3.25
CA LEU A 425 -15.61 19.06 3.70
C LEU A 425 -15.30 19.25 5.19
N SER A 426 -14.96 20.47 5.59
CA SER A 426 -14.79 20.88 6.99
C SER A 426 -16.16 21.09 7.65
N ARG A 427 -16.20 21.12 8.99
CA ARG A 427 -17.41 21.46 9.76
C ARG A 427 -17.95 22.83 9.36
N GLN A 428 -17.05 23.80 9.17
CA GLN A 428 -17.41 25.16 8.74
C GLN A 428 -18.01 25.17 7.33
N ALA A 429 -17.39 24.46 6.40
CA ALA A 429 -17.85 24.45 5.02
C ALA A 429 -19.24 23.83 4.91
N MET A 430 -19.48 22.73 5.64
CA MET A 430 -20.82 22.14 5.73
C MET A 430 -21.81 23.09 6.40
N SER A 431 -21.43 23.77 7.49
CA SER A 431 -22.31 24.75 8.16
C SER A 431 -22.75 25.90 7.26
N ARG A 432 -21.91 26.34 6.31
CA ARG A 432 -22.31 27.35 5.31
C ARG A 432 -23.25 26.80 4.24
N LEU A 433 -23.08 25.54 3.85
CA LEU A 433 -23.86 24.90 2.79
C LEU A 433 -25.20 24.33 3.29
N LEU A 434 -25.27 23.98 4.57
CA LEU A 434 -26.42 23.29 5.15
C LEU A 434 -27.74 24.07 5.00
N PRO A 435 -27.80 25.41 5.22
CA PRO A 435 -29.04 26.16 5.03
C PRO A 435 -29.63 26.01 3.62
N LYS A 436 -28.79 26.07 2.58
CA LYS A 436 -29.22 25.85 1.19
C LYS A 436 -29.68 24.43 0.94
N LEU A 437 -29.01 23.44 1.52
CA LEU A 437 -29.46 22.05 1.45
C LEU A 437 -30.80 21.85 2.17
N GLU A 438 -31.04 22.56 3.27
CA GLU A 438 -32.31 22.53 4.02
C GLU A 438 -33.46 23.16 3.22
N GLU A 439 -33.19 24.19 2.43
CA GLU A 439 -34.12 24.77 1.43
C GLU A 439 -34.44 23.81 0.25
N GLY A 440 -33.73 22.69 0.12
CA GLY A 440 -33.93 21.72 -0.96
C GLY A 440 -33.02 21.94 -2.18
N VAL A 441 -32.09 22.89 -2.11
CA VAL A 441 -31.15 23.18 -3.20
C VAL A 441 -30.19 22.00 -3.38
N ALA A 442 -29.92 21.62 -4.63
CA ALA A 442 -28.96 20.58 -4.94
C ALA A 442 -27.54 21.02 -4.53
N TYR A 443 -26.72 20.09 -4.03
CA TYR A 443 -25.38 20.40 -3.52
C TYR A 443 -24.48 21.15 -4.53
N ALA A 444 -24.51 20.76 -5.80
CA ALA A 444 -23.70 21.41 -6.83
C ALA A 444 -24.05 22.89 -6.98
N THR A 445 -25.35 23.21 -6.95
CA THR A 445 -25.88 24.57 -7.02
C THR A 445 -25.52 25.35 -5.75
N ALA A 446 -25.80 24.80 -4.56
CA ALA A 446 -25.47 25.42 -3.27
C ALA A 446 -23.96 25.73 -3.15
N ARG A 447 -23.11 24.80 -3.61
CA ARG A 447 -21.65 25.02 -3.68
C ARG A 447 -21.31 26.21 -4.56
N LYS A 448 -21.89 26.29 -5.77
CA LYS A 448 -21.61 27.36 -6.72
C LYS A 448 -22.07 28.72 -6.19
N GLU A 449 -23.24 28.79 -5.56
CA GLU A 449 -23.75 30.04 -4.98
C GLU A 449 -22.87 30.56 -3.84
N ILE A 450 -22.38 29.68 -2.96
CA ILE A 450 -21.64 30.08 -1.76
C ILE A 450 -20.15 30.27 -2.02
N TYR A 451 -19.54 29.43 -2.85
CA TYR A 451 -18.08 29.41 -3.08
C TYR A 451 -17.66 29.88 -4.48
N GLY A 452 -18.61 30.14 -5.39
CA GLY A 452 -18.32 30.49 -6.77
C GLY A 452 -17.81 29.32 -7.62
N ASP A 453 -17.32 29.66 -8.82
CA ASP A 453 -16.58 28.73 -9.68
C ASP A 453 -15.14 28.53 -9.15
N GLU A 454 -14.47 27.45 -9.59
CA GLU A 454 -13.07 27.20 -9.18
C GLU A 454 -12.19 28.41 -9.57
N SER A 455 -11.51 29.02 -8.60
CA SER A 455 -10.60 30.14 -8.86
C SER A 455 -9.50 29.68 -9.82
N ARG A 456 -9.50 30.21 -11.05
CA ARG A 456 -8.44 29.98 -12.03
C ARG A 456 -7.15 30.63 -11.53
N ARG A 457 -6.02 29.97 -11.80
CA ARG A 457 -4.69 30.48 -11.45
C ARG A 457 -4.10 31.19 -12.64
N ASP A 458 -3.18 32.11 -12.39
CA ASP A 458 -2.42 32.74 -13.48
C ASP A 458 -1.56 31.69 -14.21
N PRO A 459 -1.45 31.78 -15.55
CA PRO A 459 -0.56 30.94 -16.33
C PRO A 459 0.90 31.05 -15.87
N LEU A 460 1.61 29.92 -15.85
CA LEU A 460 3.03 29.87 -15.51
C LEU A 460 3.90 29.66 -16.76
N GLU A 461 5.12 30.20 -16.74
CA GLU A 461 6.14 29.99 -17.77
C GLU A 461 6.71 28.56 -17.78
N LYS A 462 6.74 27.91 -16.61
CA LYS A 462 7.24 26.54 -16.45
C LYS A 462 6.52 25.84 -15.32
N LEU A 463 6.56 24.50 -15.31
CA LEU A 463 5.93 23.73 -14.26
C LEU A 463 6.59 23.99 -12.90
N PRO A 464 5.79 24.25 -11.84
CA PRO A 464 6.29 24.62 -10.53
C PRO A 464 6.97 23.43 -9.84
N ALA A 465 7.72 23.71 -8.77
CA ALA A 465 8.20 22.65 -7.90
C ALA A 465 7.02 21.90 -7.26
N LEU A 466 7.19 20.60 -7.00
CA LEU A 466 6.09 19.75 -6.56
C LEU A 466 5.51 20.19 -5.20
N ASN A 467 6.36 20.65 -4.28
CA ASN A 467 5.91 21.20 -3.00
C ASN A 467 4.97 22.40 -3.18
N LYS A 468 5.31 23.33 -4.09
CA LYS A 468 4.47 24.49 -4.41
C LYS A 468 3.14 24.05 -5.03
N PHE A 469 3.15 23.00 -5.85
CA PHE A 469 1.90 22.43 -6.39
C PHE A 469 1.05 21.73 -5.32
N GLU A 470 1.68 21.02 -4.39
CA GLU A 470 1.00 20.37 -3.26
C GLU A 470 0.42 21.37 -2.26
N GLU A 471 1.03 22.55 -2.09
CA GLU A 471 0.45 23.66 -1.32
C GLU A 471 -0.89 24.10 -1.91
N TRP A 472 -1.02 24.11 -3.23
CA TRP A 472 -2.22 24.55 -3.94
C TRP A 472 -3.31 23.49 -4.06
N ARG A 473 -2.91 22.25 -4.32
CA ARG A 473 -3.80 21.11 -4.60
C ARG A 473 -4.13 20.29 -3.35
N GLY A 474 -3.21 20.28 -2.39
CA GLY A 474 -3.14 19.28 -1.33
C GLY A 474 -2.11 18.17 -1.64
N GLU A 475 -1.62 17.57 -0.56
CA GLU A 475 -0.56 16.56 -0.54
C GLU A 475 -0.83 15.34 -1.45
N ILE A 476 0.15 14.95 -2.26
CA ILE A 476 0.12 13.76 -3.12
C ILE A 476 0.77 12.61 -2.35
N ARG A 477 -0.05 11.76 -1.73
CA ARG A 477 0.47 10.69 -0.85
C ARG A 477 0.95 9.44 -1.57
N ASN A 478 0.48 9.17 -2.78
CA ASN A 478 0.93 7.99 -3.50
C ASN A 478 2.32 8.27 -4.13
N PRO A 479 3.35 7.48 -3.76
CA PRO A 479 4.73 7.73 -4.16
C PRO A 479 4.99 7.45 -5.65
N VAL A 480 4.21 6.60 -6.31
CA VAL A 480 4.27 6.37 -7.76
C VAL A 480 3.90 7.65 -8.49
N VAL A 481 2.75 8.23 -8.17
CA VAL A 481 2.32 9.49 -8.81
C VAL A 481 3.25 10.63 -8.48
N THR A 482 3.72 10.73 -7.23
CA THR A 482 4.75 11.71 -6.85
C THR A 482 6.01 11.58 -7.71
N ARG A 483 6.46 10.34 -7.98
CA ARG A 483 7.60 10.06 -8.87
C ARG A 483 7.29 10.44 -10.31
N THR A 484 6.16 10.00 -10.85
CA THR A 484 5.75 10.26 -12.24
C THR A 484 5.59 11.75 -12.50
N ILE A 485 4.86 12.49 -11.66
CA ILE A 485 4.70 13.95 -11.78
C ILE A 485 6.04 14.68 -11.62
N GLY A 486 6.89 14.22 -10.70
CA GLY A 486 8.23 14.76 -10.54
C GLY A 486 9.13 14.56 -11.77
N GLN A 487 9.02 13.44 -12.48
CA GLN A 487 9.76 13.21 -13.75
C GLN A 487 9.12 13.95 -14.92
N LEU A 488 7.79 13.99 -15.00
CA LEU A 488 7.03 14.77 -15.97
C LEU A 488 7.46 16.25 -15.95
N ARG A 489 7.60 16.83 -14.75
CA ARG A 489 8.15 18.18 -14.57
C ARG A 489 9.51 18.37 -15.24
N LEU A 490 10.42 17.41 -15.09
CA LEU A 490 11.77 17.52 -15.63
C LEU A 490 11.78 17.43 -17.16
N VAL A 491 10.97 16.53 -17.74
CA VAL A 491 10.83 16.37 -19.18
C VAL A 491 10.22 17.64 -19.79
N VAL A 492 9.06 18.06 -19.30
CA VAL A 492 8.34 19.22 -19.85
C VAL A 492 9.14 20.51 -19.69
N ASN A 493 9.75 20.76 -18.52
CA ASN A 493 10.58 21.96 -18.35
C ASN A 493 11.89 21.92 -19.17
N ALA A 494 12.39 20.73 -19.54
CA ALA A 494 13.51 20.62 -20.46
C ALA A 494 13.07 20.94 -21.90
N LEU A 495 11.90 20.46 -22.33
CA LEU A 495 11.31 20.80 -23.62
C LEU A 495 10.99 22.29 -23.73
N ILE A 496 10.41 22.90 -22.67
CA ILE A 496 10.11 24.34 -22.64
C ILE A 496 11.38 25.19 -22.79
N ARG A 497 12.49 24.76 -22.20
CA ARG A 497 13.77 25.48 -22.34
C ARG A 497 14.36 25.39 -23.75
N GLU A 498 14.00 24.34 -24.49
CA GLU A 498 14.56 24.06 -25.82
C GLU A 498 13.71 24.64 -26.94
N TYR A 499 12.38 24.46 -26.86
CA TYR A 499 11.43 24.75 -27.93
C TYR A 499 10.34 25.77 -27.53
N GLY A 500 10.48 26.38 -26.36
CA GLY A 500 9.45 27.26 -25.81
C GLY A 500 8.21 26.52 -25.31
N LYS A 501 7.16 27.28 -24.97
CA LYS A 501 5.95 26.72 -24.37
C LYS A 501 5.07 26.09 -25.45
N PRO A 502 4.64 24.81 -25.32
CA PRO A 502 3.74 24.22 -26.29
C PRO A 502 2.38 24.95 -26.32
N ASP A 503 1.72 24.96 -27.48
CA ASP A 503 0.38 25.53 -27.61
C ASP A 503 -0.70 24.65 -26.97
N MET A 504 -0.44 23.34 -26.97
CA MET A 504 -1.34 22.31 -26.47
C MET A 504 -0.57 21.06 -26.02
N ILE A 505 -1.12 20.38 -25.01
CA ILE A 505 -0.59 19.11 -24.50
C ILE A 505 -1.67 18.03 -24.61
N ARG A 506 -1.33 16.89 -25.20
CA ARG A 506 -2.19 15.71 -25.36
C ARG A 506 -1.66 14.56 -24.49
N LEU A 507 -2.54 13.94 -23.72
CA LEU A 507 -2.23 12.87 -22.78
C LEU A 507 -3.15 11.67 -23.03
N GLU A 508 -2.68 10.45 -22.78
CA GLU A 508 -3.59 9.30 -22.70
C GLU A 508 -4.25 9.18 -21.31
N MET A 509 -5.56 9.00 -21.27
CA MET A 509 -6.29 8.54 -20.10
C MET A 509 -6.26 7.03 -20.00
N ALA A 510 -5.94 6.53 -18.81
CA ALA A 510 -6.15 5.13 -18.44
C ALA A 510 -7.63 4.69 -18.38
N ARG A 511 -8.59 5.55 -18.76
CA ARG A 511 -10.00 5.17 -18.84
C ARG A 511 -10.33 4.62 -20.22
N SER A 512 -11.03 3.50 -20.23
CA SER A 512 -11.66 2.96 -21.43
C SER A 512 -12.69 3.94 -22.01
N ILE A 513 -12.85 3.91 -23.34
CA ILE A 513 -13.86 4.66 -24.11
C ILE A 513 -15.23 4.54 -23.44
N LYS A 514 -16.06 5.59 -23.54
CA LYS A 514 -17.45 5.59 -23.04
C LYS A 514 -18.19 4.39 -23.62
N LYS A 515 -18.34 3.33 -22.81
CA LYS A 515 -18.95 2.06 -23.24
C LYS A 515 -20.39 2.30 -23.73
N PRO A 516 -20.85 1.57 -24.77
CA PRO A 516 -22.24 1.67 -25.25
C PRO A 516 -23.27 1.56 -24.13
N ARG A 517 -24.47 2.14 -24.31
CA ARG A 517 -25.53 2.16 -23.28
C ARG A 517 -25.85 0.76 -22.76
N GLN A 518 -25.90 -0.23 -23.66
CA GLN A 518 -26.20 -1.62 -23.31
C GLN A 518 -25.08 -2.23 -22.44
N VAL A 519 -23.82 -2.10 -22.85
CA VAL A 519 -22.67 -2.58 -22.07
C VAL A 519 -22.59 -1.94 -20.68
N ARG A 520 -22.94 -0.65 -20.54
CA ARG A 520 -23.05 0.01 -19.22
C ARG A 520 -24.19 -0.56 -18.38
N LYS A 521 -25.35 -0.85 -18.99
CA LYS A 521 -26.45 -1.55 -18.31
C LYS A 521 -26.03 -2.93 -17.84
N ASP A 522 -25.32 -3.70 -18.67
CA ASP A 522 -24.89 -5.06 -18.35
C ASP A 522 -23.85 -5.09 -17.22
N ILE A 523 -22.88 -4.17 -17.24
CA ILE A 523 -21.92 -4.00 -16.13
C ILE A 523 -22.64 -3.62 -14.84
N THR A 524 -23.61 -2.69 -14.92
CA THR A 524 -24.39 -2.27 -13.76
C THR A 524 -25.22 -3.43 -13.21
N LYS A 525 -25.88 -4.20 -14.08
CA LYS A 525 -26.63 -5.42 -13.74
C LYS A 525 -25.74 -6.45 -13.06
N LYS A 526 -24.53 -6.70 -13.60
CA LYS A 526 -23.54 -7.61 -13.03
C LYS A 526 -23.04 -7.16 -11.66
N ASN A 527 -22.72 -5.87 -11.50
CA ASN A 527 -22.31 -5.31 -10.21
C ASN A 527 -23.43 -5.43 -9.16
N ARG A 528 -24.69 -5.20 -9.54
CA ARG A 528 -25.86 -5.36 -8.66
C ARG A 528 -26.10 -6.81 -8.26
N ALA A 529 -26.02 -7.74 -9.21
CA ALA A 529 -26.14 -9.17 -8.91
C ALA A 529 -25.07 -9.61 -7.90
N ASN A 530 -23.82 -9.16 -8.10
CA ASN A 530 -22.73 -9.41 -7.15
C ASN A 530 -23.00 -8.78 -5.77
N GLN A 531 -23.51 -7.55 -5.71
CA GLN A 531 -23.86 -6.89 -4.45
C GLN A 531 -24.97 -7.65 -3.71
N LYS A 532 -26.03 -8.07 -4.42
CA LYS A 532 -27.13 -8.86 -3.85
C LYS A 532 -26.62 -10.18 -3.26
N LEU A 533 -25.77 -10.90 -3.98
CA LEU A 533 -25.15 -12.13 -3.47
C LEU A 533 -24.29 -11.88 -2.23
N ARG A 534 -23.57 -10.75 -2.18
CA ARG A 534 -22.80 -10.35 -0.97
C ARG A 534 -23.71 -10.04 0.21
N ASP A 535 -24.84 -9.38 -0.03
CA ASP A 535 -25.81 -9.04 1.03
C ASP A 535 -26.53 -10.29 1.54
N GLN A 536 -26.92 -11.21 0.65
CA GLN A 536 -27.46 -12.53 1.02
C GLN A 536 -26.46 -13.36 1.84
N ALA A 537 -25.20 -13.40 1.41
CA ALA A 537 -24.14 -14.05 2.19
C ALA A 537 -24.04 -13.42 3.59
N ARG A 538 -24.13 -12.09 3.74
CA ARG A 538 -24.14 -11.45 5.08
C ARG A 538 -25.29 -11.96 5.94
N GLU A 539 -26.49 -12.03 5.39
CA GLU A 539 -27.68 -12.51 6.11
C GLU A 539 -27.53 -13.99 6.54
N GLU A 540 -27.03 -14.85 5.65
CA GLU A 540 -26.81 -16.25 5.96
C GLU A 540 -25.73 -16.48 7.03
N ILE A 541 -24.67 -15.67 7.01
CA ILE A 541 -23.61 -15.73 8.01
C ILE A 541 -24.15 -15.37 9.39
N VAL A 542 -24.95 -14.31 9.50
CA VAL A 542 -25.58 -13.92 10.77
C VAL A 542 -26.49 -15.03 11.30
N ARG A 543 -27.26 -15.67 10.41
CA ARG A 543 -28.18 -16.75 10.79
C ARG A 543 -27.47 -18.04 11.22
N ASN A 544 -26.46 -18.47 10.47
CA ASN A 544 -25.96 -19.84 10.57
C ASN A 544 -24.55 -19.98 11.19
N ALA A 545 -23.77 -18.89 11.27
CA ALA A 545 -22.35 -18.96 11.66
C ALA A 545 -22.03 -18.28 13.01
N LEU A 546 -23.04 -17.77 13.73
CA LEU A 546 -22.87 -17.05 15.01
C LEU A 546 -21.95 -15.81 14.91
N ILE A 547 -21.83 -15.21 13.71
CA ILE A 547 -21.08 -13.97 13.47
C ILE A 547 -22.08 -12.82 13.34
N ALA A 548 -22.18 -11.97 14.36
CA ALA A 548 -23.16 -10.88 14.41
C ALA A 548 -22.92 -9.77 13.38
N GLU A 549 -21.66 -9.48 13.03
CA GLU A 549 -21.29 -8.48 12.03
C GLU A 549 -20.30 -9.04 10.99
N PRO A 550 -20.77 -9.65 9.89
CA PRO A 550 -19.91 -10.26 8.89
C PRO A 550 -19.00 -9.24 8.19
N THR A 551 -17.71 -9.53 8.09
CA THR A 551 -16.73 -8.72 7.36
C THR A 551 -16.79 -8.99 5.86
N ASN A 552 -16.03 -8.22 5.06
CA ASN A 552 -15.90 -8.51 3.63
C ASN A 552 -15.16 -9.83 3.36
N THR A 553 -14.31 -10.25 4.30
CA THR A 553 -13.58 -11.52 4.25
C THR A 553 -14.52 -12.67 4.56
N ASP A 554 -15.38 -12.54 5.58
CA ASP A 554 -16.39 -13.55 5.92
C ASP A 554 -17.36 -13.78 4.77
N VAL A 555 -17.85 -12.68 4.17
CA VAL A 555 -18.70 -12.72 2.97
C VAL A 555 -17.98 -13.42 1.82
N LEU A 556 -16.70 -13.13 1.60
CA LEU A 556 -15.92 -13.82 0.57
C LEU A 556 -15.78 -15.32 0.87
N LYS A 557 -15.52 -15.68 2.13
CA LYS A 557 -15.37 -17.08 2.56
C LYS A 557 -16.66 -17.87 2.34
N TRP A 558 -17.81 -17.28 2.68
CA TRP A 558 -19.13 -17.83 2.41
C TRP A 558 -19.40 -17.99 0.91
N GLN A 559 -19.12 -16.97 0.10
CA GLN A 559 -19.29 -17.03 -1.35
C GLN A 559 -18.43 -18.14 -1.99
N LEU A 560 -17.21 -18.34 -1.49
CA LEU A 560 -16.36 -19.44 -1.94
C LEU A 560 -16.88 -20.80 -1.46
N ALA A 561 -17.53 -20.88 -0.29
CA ALA A 561 -18.16 -22.11 0.18
C ALA A 561 -19.34 -22.50 -0.70
N GLU A 562 -20.20 -21.55 -1.05
CA GLU A 562 -21.31 -21.76 -1.99
C GLU A 562 -20.79 -22.16 -3.39
N GLU A 563 -19.75 -21.48 -3.87
CA GLU A 563 -19.11 -21.80 -5.15
C GLU A 563 -18.57 -23.24 -5.17
N CYS A 564 -17.86 -23.66 -4.12
CA CYS A 564 -17.34 -25.02 -4.01
C CYS A 564 -18.39 -26.04 -3.55
N ARG A 565 -19.68 -25.68 -3.56
CA ARG A 565 -20.81 -26.53 -3.12
C ARG A 565 -20.62 -27.14 -1.73
N TRP A 566 -20.02 -26.37 -0.82
CA TRP A 566 -19.74 -26.81 0.54
C TRP A 566 -18.83 -28.04 0.63
N ILE A 567 -17.97 -28.25 -0.37
CA ILE A 567 -16.99 -29.33 -0.40
C ILE A 567 -15.61 -28.71 -0.64
N CYS A 568 -14.63 -29.09 0.16
CA CYS A 568 -13.25 -28.67 -0.03
C CYS A 568 -12.74 -29.15 -1.39
N PRO A 569 -12.31 -28.24 -2.29
CA PRO A 569 -11.79 -28.61 -3.60
C PRO A 569 -10.57 -29.53 -3.52
N TYR A 570 -9.70 -29.30 -2.54
CA TYR A 570 -8.45 -30.04 -2.37
C TYR A 570 -8.66 -31.43 -1.75
N THR A 571 -9.48 -31.52 -0.70
CA THR A 571 -9.58 -32.75 0.12
C THR A 571 -10.90 -33.51 -0.02
N GLY A 572 -11.92 -32.93 -0.65
CA GLY A 572 -13.27 -33.50 -0.69
C GLY A 572 -14.03 -33.44 0.64
N ARG A 573 -13.44 -32.87 1.70
CA ARG A 573 -14.07 -32.76 3.02
C ARG A 573 -15.29 -31.83 2.96
N GLN A 574 -16.40 -32.26 3.58
CA GLN A 574 -17.58 -31.42 3.70
C GLN A 574 -17.31 -30.19 4.58
N ILE A 575 -17.87 -29.06 4.16
CA ILE A 575 -17.82 -27.77 4.82
C ILE A 575 -19.21 -27.51 5.38
N ASN A 576 -19.30 -27.14 6.65
CA ASN A 576 -20.54 -26.62 7.23
C ASN A 576 -20.34 -25.18 7.72
N ALA A 577 -21.42 -24.45 7.98
CA ALA A 577 -21.38 -23.03 8.32
C ALA A 577 -20.45 -22.69 9.51
N LYS A 578 -20.34 -23.57 10.50
CA LYS A 578 -19.48 -23.36 11.68
C LYS A 578 -18.00 -23.67 11.38
N SER A 579 -17.73 -24.83 10.79
CA SER A 579 -16.36 -25.27 10.43
C SER A 579 -15.72 -24.39 9.35
N LEU A 580 -16.51 -23.77 8.47
CA LEU A 580 -16.01 -22.82 7.45
C LEU A 580 -15.08 -21.75 8.04
N TYR A 581 -15.38 -21.26 9.24
CA TYR A 581 -14.64 -20.17 9.86
C TYR A 581 -13.46 -20.64 10.72
N SER A 582 -13.51 -21.86 11.26
CA SER A 582 -12.46 -22.41 12.11
C SER A 582 -11.44 -23.26 11.34
N ASP A 583 -11.89 -24.06 10.37
CA ASP A 583 -11.15 -25.21 9.87
C ASP A 583 -10.70 -25.05 8.40
N PHE A 584 -11.20 -24.04 7.69
CA PHE A 584 -10.89 -23.81 6.28
C PHE A 584 -10.22 -22.45 6.10
N ASP A 585 -9.24 -22.36 5.23
CA ASP A 585 -8.54 -21.13 4.86
C ASP A 585 -9.00 -20.67 3.47
N ILE A 586 -9.03 -19.36 3.22
CA ILE A 586 -9.11 -18.84 1.85
C ILE A 586 -7.74 -19.05 1.21
N GLU A 587 -7.69 -19.91 0.20
CA GLU A 587 -6.46 -20.30 -0.47
C GLU A 587 -6.31 -19.60 -1.83
N HIS A 588 -5.10 -19.15 -2.13
CA HIS A 588 -4.75 -18.69 -3.47
C HIS A 588 -4.39 -19.88 -4.35
N ILE A 589 -5.23 -20.19 -5.35
CA ILE A 589 -5.06 -21.35 -6.25
C ILE A 589 -3.62 -21.40 -6.76
N ILE A 590 -3.17 -20.34 -7.42
CA ILE A 590 -1.76 -20.09 -7.67
C ILE A 590 -1.24 -19.16 -6.56
N PRO A 591 -0.17 -19.55 -5.83
CA PRO A 591 0.31 -18.81 -4.67
C PRO A 591 0.48 -17.32 -4.95
N TYR A 592 0.00 -16.48 -4.02
CA TYR A 592 -0.02 -15.04 -4.21
C TYR A 592 1.37 -14.46 -4.49
N HIS A 593 2.44 -14.95 -3.86
CA HIS A 593 3.80 -14.46 -4.13
C HIS A 593 4.35 -14.86 -5.53
N ARG A 594 3.63 -15.69 -6.30
CA ARG A 594 4.00 -16.15 -7.65
C ARG A 594 3.11 -15.56 -8.74
N SER A 595 1.78 -15.65 -8.57
CA SER A 595 0.79 -15.09 -9.51
C SER A 595 0.49 -13.63 -9.23
N PHE A 596 0.55 -13.26 -7.94
CA PHE A 596 0.11 -12.01 -7.39
C PHE A 596 -1.32 -11.59 -7.75
N ASP A 597 -2.12 -12.58 -8.10
CA ASP A 597 -3.51 -12.40 -8.42
C ASP A 597 -4.32 -12.54 -7.13
N ASN A 598 -4.76 -11.41 -6.57
CA ASN A 598 -5.67 -11.40 -5.41
C ASN A 598 -7.15 -11.36 -5.84
N SER A 599 -7.44 -11.54 -7.12
CA SER A 599 -8.80 -11.55 -7.64
C SER A 599 -9.59 -12.74 -7.11
N TYR A 600 -10.91 -12.62 -7.17
CA TYR A 600 -11.82 -13.71 -6.85
C TYR A 600 -11.52 -14.98 -7.67
N THR A 601 -11.07 -14.85 -8.92
CA THR A 601 -10.74 -15.98 -9.81
C THR A 601 -9.48 -16.74 -9.41
N ASN A 602 -8.65 -16.23 -8.50
CA ASN A 602 -7.50 -16.95 -7.96
C ASN A 602 -7.70 -17.39 -6.50
N LYS A 603 -8.93 -17.26 -5.96
CA LYS A 603 -9.24 -17.67 -4.58
C LYS A 603 -10.17 -18.86 -4.56
N THR A 604 -9.99 -19.73 -3.58
CA THR A 604 -10.88 -20.85 -3.30
C THR A 604 -10.79 -21.21 -1.81
N LEU A 605 -11.44 -22.28 -1.36
CA LEU A 605 -11.29 -22.78 0.00
C LEU A 605 -10.32 -23.96 0.04
N CYS A 606 -9.60 -24.11 1.14
CA CYS A 606 -8.80 -25.30 1.42
C CYS A 606 -8.88 -25.63 2.90
N TYR A 607 -8.90 -26.92 3.24
CA TYR A 607 -8.81 -27.36 4.63
C TYR A 607 -7.45 -26.92 5.20
N HIS A 608 -7.43 -26.29 6.36
CA HIS A 608 -6.25 -25.57 6.84
C HIS A 608 -5.00 -26.45 6.99
N GLU A 609 -5.14 -27.72 7.41
CA GLU A 609 -4.00 -28.64 7.51
C GLU A 609 -3.46 -29.00 6.13
N GLU A 610 -4.34 -29.25 5.16
CA GLU A 610 -3.96 -29.53 3.78
C GLU A 610 -3.23 -28.31 3.18
N ASN A 611 -3.76 -27.11 3.44
CA ASN A 611 -3.18 -25.88 2.95
C ASN A 611 -1.76 -25.64 3.51
N ARG A 612 -1.59 -25.84 4.83
CA ARG A 612 -0.34 -25.52 5.53
C ARG A 612 0.72 -26.62 5.41
N ASN A 613 0.31 -27.88 5.28
CA ASN A 613 1.23 -29.01 5.30
C ASN A 613 1.56 -29.54 3.90
N VAL A 614 0.60 -29.50 2.97
CA VAL A 614 0.74 -30.08 1.63
C VAL A 614 0.87 -28.99 0.58
N LYS A 615 -0.20 -28.21 0.35
CA LYS A 615 -0.26 -27.22 -0.74
C LYS A 615 0.77 -26.10 -0.59
N ARG A 616 0.90 -25.49 0.59
CA ARG A 616 1.90 -24.45 0.92
C ARG A 616 2.02 -23.38 -0.18
N ASN A 617 3.24 -23.12 -0.62
CA ASN A 617 3.58 -22.20 -1.71
C ASN A 617 3.54 -22.89 -3.09
N GLN A 618 2.80 -24.00 -3.17
CA GLN A 618 2.59 -24.93 -4.28
C GLN A 618 1.66 -24.40 -5.40
N THR A 619 1.94 -24.64 -6.67
CA THR A 619 0.96 -25.11 -7.68
C THR A 619 -0.12 -26.08 -7.18
N PRO A 620 -1.43 -26.10 -7.56
CA PRO A 620 -2.20 -27.34 -7.43
C PRO A 620 -1.60 -28.45 -8.30
N PHE A 621 -1.11 -28.12 -9.50
CA PHE A 621 -0.39 -29.07 -10.33
C PHE A 621 0.95 -29.49 -9.71
N GLU A 622 1.68 -28.59 -9.05
CA GLU A 622 2.94 -28.99 -8.39
C GLU A 622 2.71 -29.85 -7.15
N ALA A 623 1.64 -29.58 -6.39
CA ALA A 623 1.33 -30.32 -5.17
C ALA A 623 0.73 -31.71 -5.45
N TYR A 624 -0.03 -31.87 -6.53
CA TYR A 624 -0.80 -33.10 -6.79
C TYR A 624 -0.62 -33.67 -8.21
N GLY A 625 0.04 -32.96 -9.13
CA GLY A 625 0.09 -33.33 -10.55
C GLY A 625 0.59 -34.75 -10.80
N GLY A 626 -0.11 -35.47 -11.67
CA GLY A 626 0.20 -36.87 -11.97
C GLY A 626 -0.30 -37.87 -10.92
N THR A 627 -1.09 -37.44 -9.93
CA THR A 627 -1.76 -38.33 -8.95
C THR A 627 -3.27 -38.43 -9.22
N PRO A 628 -3.93 -39.55 -8.83
CA PRO A 628 -5.38 -39.67 -8.90
C PRO A 628 -6.11 -38.54 -8.15
N THR A 629 -5.52 -38.07 -7.04
CA THR A 629 -6.06 -36.94 -6.25
C THR A 629 -6.15 -35.65 -7.06
N TYR A 630 -5.26 -35.41 -8.01
CA TYR A 630 -5.31 -34.22 -8.85
C TYR A 630 -6.51 -34.23 -9.81
N ASP A 631 -6.82 -35.39 -10.39
CA ASP A 631 -7.99 -35.54 -11.26
C ASP A 631 -9.28 -35.37 -10.46
N GLU A 632 -9.33 -35.87 -9.22
CA GLU A 632 -10.46 -35.60 -8.30
C GLU A 632 -10.60 -34.12 -7.97
N ILE A 633 -9.49 -33.41 -7.73
CA ILE A 633 -9.49 -31.95 -7.49
C ILE A 633 -10.09 -31.24 -8.71
N LEU A 634 -9.61 -31.55 -9.91
CA LEU A 634 -10.10 -30.94 -11.14
C LEU A 634 -11.61 -31.24 -11.35
N SER A 635 -12.05 -32.47 -11.10
CA SER A 635 -13.46 -32.85 -11.19
C SER A 635 -14.33 -32.05 -10.22
N ARG A 636 -13.88 -31.83 -8.98
CA ARG A 636 -14.58 -30.97 -8.01
C ARG A 636 -14.63 -29.51 -8.48
N VAL A 637 -13.54 -28.98 -9.04
CA VAL A 637 -13.46 -27.59 -9.54
C VAL A 637 -14.36 -27.37 -10.77
N GLU A 638 -14.48 -28.36 -11.65
CA GLU A 638 -15.39 -28.32 -12.82
C GLU A 638 -16.86 -28.20 -12.41
N GLN A 639 -17.21 -28.69 -11.22
CA GLN A 639 -18.57 -28.65 -10.68
C GLN A 639 -18.88 -27.39 -9.86
N PHE A 640 -17.95 -26.43 -9.77
CA PHE A 640 -18.18 -25.19 -9.03
C PHE A 640 -19.45 -24.47 -9.50
N PHE A 641 -20.21 -23.95 -8.55
CA PHE A 641 -21.42 -23.19 -8.80
C PHE A 641 -21.08 -21.72 -9.08
N GLY A 642 -21.52 -21.18 -10.23
CA GLY A 642 -21.29 -19.79 -10.57
C GLY A 642 -21.33 -19.49 -12.07
N GLN A 643 -20.78 -18.34 -12.47
CA GLN A 643 -20.67 -17.98 -13.89
C GLN A 643 -19.63 -18.87 -14.58
N ASN A 644 -19.98 -19.50 -15.70
CA ASN A 644 -19.07 -20.37 -16.47
C ASN A 644 -17.70 -19.74 -16.74
N GLY A 645 -17.64 -18.44 -17.07
CA GLY A 645 -16.36 -17.75 -17.29
C GLY A 645 -15.47 -17.67 -16.05
N VAL A 646 -16.04 -17.60 -14.84
CA VAL A 646 -15.29 -17.61 -13.56
C VAL A 646 -14.79 -19.02 -13.26
N VAL A 647 -15.64 -20.03 -13.45
CA VAL A 647 -15.29 -21.44 -13.25
C VAL A 647 -14.17 -21.84 -14.20
N LEU A 648 -14.30 -21.54 -15.49
CA LEU A 648 -13.24 -21.79 -16.49
C LEU A 648 -11.94 -21.06 -16.15
N ALA A 649 -12.01 -19.83 -15.64
CA ALA A 649 -10.85 -19.07 -15.22
C ALA A 649 -10.15 -19.69 -13.99
N LYS A 650 -10.91 -20.24 -13.04
CA LYS A 650 -10.38 -20.99 -11.88
C LYS A 650 -9.79 -22.31 -12.33
N LEU A 651 -10.50 -23.08 -13.15
CA LEU A 651 -10.04 -24.35 -13.70
C LEU A 651 -8.73 -24.19 -14.48
N LYS A 652 -8.61 -23.14 -15.30
CA LYS A 652 -7.36 -22.79 -15.97
C LYS A 652 -6.22 -22.61 -14.97
N ARG A 653 -6.45 -21.91 -13.85
CA ARG A 653 -5.43 -21.70 -12.79
C ARG A 653 -5.07 -22.97 -12.03
N PHE A 654 -6.03 -23.86 -11.80
CA PHE A 654 -5.75 -25.19 -11.23
C PHE A 654 -4.87 -26.03 -12.16
N ARG A 655 -4.98 -25.82 -13.47
CA ARG A 655 -4.23 -26.54 -14.52
C ARG A 655 -2.85 -25.95 -14.86
N VAL A 656 -2.45 -24.82 -14.27
CA VAL A 656 -1.18 -24.15 -14.60
C VAL A 656 0.02 -25.02 -14.20
N LYS A 657 0.84 -25.37 -15.19
CA LYS A 657 1.95 -26.34 -15.04
C LYS A 657 3.33 -25.68 -14.89
N ASP A 658 3.55 -24.52 -15.50
CA ASP A 658 4.86 -23.87 -15.54
C ASP A 658 4.82 -22.40 -15.10
N SER A 659 6.01 -21.81 -14.96
CA SER A 659 6.18 -20.44 -14.49
C SER A 659 5.88 -19.36 -15.53
N GLU A 660 5.88 -19.69 -16.83
CA GLU A 660 5.59 -18.73 -17.91
C GLU A 660 4.08 -18.45 -18.00
N GLU A 661 3.25 -19.48 -17.85
CA GLU A 661 1.79 -19.32 -17.78
C GLU A 661 1.35 -18.48 -16.56
N ILE A 662 2.04 -18.62 -15.42
CA ILE A 662 1.81 -17.81 -14.22
C ILE A 662 2.03 -16.31 -14.51
N GLU A 663 2.97 -15.99 -15.39
CA GLU A 663 3.34 -14.60 -15.70
C GLU A 663 2.39 -13.91 -16.66
N GLY A 664 1.70 -14.64 -17.54
CA GLY A 664 0.65 -14.11 -18.41
C GLY A 664 -0.55 -13.51 -17.64
N PHE A 665 -0.84 -13.98 -16.44
CA PHE A 665 -1.92 -13.45 -15.59
C PHE A 665 -1.57 -12.12 -14.90
N ARG A 666 -0.29 -11.73 -14.87
CA ARG A 666 0.21 -10.55 -14.13
C ARG A 666 -0.18 -9.21 -14.78
N ASN A 667 -0.20 -9.11 -16.10
CA ASN A 667 -0.21 -7.82 -16.82
C ASN A 667 -1.56 -7.08 -16.94
N SER A 668 -2.61 -7.47 -16.21
CA SER A 668 -4.00 -7.04 -16.51
C SER A 668 -4.67 -6.02 -15.56
N GLN A 669 -3.99 -5.48 -14.54
CA GLN A 669 -4.66 -4.65 -13.51
C GLN A 669 -3.96 -3.33 -13.17
N LEU A 670 -4.21 -2.29 -13.96
CA LEU A 670 -3.72 -0.92 -13.68
C LEU A 670 -4.86 0.02 -13.22
N ASN A 671 -5.10 0.11 -11.91
CA ASN A 671 -5.97 1.14 -11.31
C ASN A 671 -5.21 2.46 -11.01
N ASP A 672 -3.89 2.41 -10.79
CA ASP A 672 -3.08 3.56 -10.34
C ASP A 672 -2.81 4.62 -11.42
N THR A 673 -2.85 4.24 -12.70
CA THR A 673 -2.62 5.14 -13.84
C THR A 673 -3.72 6.19 -13.97
N ALA A 674 -4.97 5.86 -13.63
CA ALA A 674 -6.11 6.78 -13.74
C ALA A 674 -6.04 7.98 -12.77
N TRP A 675 -5.50 7.78 -11.56
CA TRP A 675 -5.29 8.88 -10.62
C TRP A 675 -4.11 9.75 -11.04
N ALA A 676 -3.02 9.14 -11.53
CA ALA A 676 -1.84 9.86 -12.04
C ALA A 676 -2.20 10.81 -13.20
N THR A 677 -3.03 10.36 -14.15
CA THR A 677 -3.49 11.21 -15.27
C THR A 677 -4.25 12.43 -14.76
N ARG A 678 -5.15 12.28 -13.77
CA ARG A 678 -5.90 13.43 -13.22
C ARG A 678 -4.96 14.45 -12.58
N VAL A 679 -3.98 13.99 -11.79
CA VAL A 679 -2.98 14.88 -11.20
C VAL A 679 -2.13 15.55 -12.28
N ALA A 680 -1.80 14.83 -13.36
CA ALA A 680 -1.05 15.38 -14.48
C ALA A 680 -1.82 16.46 -15.24
N ILE A 681 -3.14 16.32 -15.44
CA ILE A 681 -3.98 17.35 -16.08
C ILE A 681 -3.95 18.63 -15.24
N GLU A 682 -4.21 18.52 -13.94
CA GLU A 682 -4.19 19.66 -13.01
C GLU A 682 -2.79 20.31 -12.96
N PHE A 683 -1.72 19.52 -13.00
CA PHE A 683 -0.34 20.00 -12.96
C PHE A 683 0.08 20.69 -14.24
N LEU A 684 -0.19 20.09 -15.40
CA LEU A 684 0.11 20.66 -16.72
C LEU A 684 -0.76 21.88 -17.01
N GLY A 685 -2.01 21.88 -16.53
CA GLY A 685 -2.92 23.03 -16.60
C GLY A 685 -2.37 24.30 -15.96
N THR A 686 -1.46 24.18 -14.98
CA THR A 686 -0.79 25.35 -14.38
C THR A 686 0.01 26.18 -15.38
N LEU A 687 0.48 25.57 -16.50
CA LEU A 687 1.12 26.32 -17.57
C LEU A 687 0.16 27.32 -18.21
N TYR A 688 -1.12 27.00 -18.31
CA TYR A 688 -2.09 27.79 -19.07
C TYR A 688 -3.11 28.52 -18.21
N GLY A 689 -3.00 28.43 -16.88
CA GLY A 689 -4.06 28.89 -15.98
C GLY A 689 -5.37 28.11 -16.18
N ALA A 690 -5.26 26.86 -16.63
CA ALA A 690 -6.40 26.04 -16.98
C ALA A 690 -7.09 25.47 -15.74
N ASP A 691 -8.40 25.25 -15.86
CA ASP A 691 -9.21 24.58 -14.85
C ASP A 691 -8.90 23.06 -14.75
N SER A 692 -9.59 22.38 -13.84
CA SER A 692 -9.42 20.93 -13.63
C SER A 692 -9.77 20.07 -14.86
N MET A 693 -10.42 20.63 -15.88
CA MET A 693 -10.73 19.98 -17.16
C MET A 693 -9.75 20.36 -18.29
N GLY A 694 -8.74 21.19 -17.99
CA GLY A 694 -7.72 21.61 -18.94
C GLY A 694 -8.13 22.76 -19.85
N VAL A 695 -9.15 23.54 -19.46
CA VAL A 695 -9.66 24.70 -20.22
C VAL A 695 -9.12 26.00 -19.63
N ASP A 696 -8.51 26.84 -20.47
CA ASP A 696 -7.96 28.14 -20.06
C ASP A 696 -9.03 29.24 -19.90
N ALA A 697 -8.58 30.44 -19.52
CA ALA A 697 -9.46 31.59 -19.32
C ALA A 697 -10.29 31.95 -20.56
N ASN A 698 -9.74 31.72 -21.75
CA ASN A 698 -10.33 32.03 -23.05
C ASN A 698 -11.24 30.91 -23.57
N GLY A 699 -11.49 29.86 -22.78
CA GLY A 699 -12.29 28.71 -23.18
C GLY A 699 -11.55 27.72 -24.08
N SER A 700 -10.25 27.90 -24.31
CA SER A 700 -9.45 27.00 -25.13
C SER A 700 -9.00 25.79 -24.33
N LYS A 701 -9.22 24.59 -24.88
CA LYS A 701 -8.82 23.33 -24.24
C LYS A 701 -7.36 23.02 -24.50
N ARG A 702 -6.49 23.50 -23.59
CA ARG A 702 -5.02 23.40 -23.65
C ARG A 702 -4.49 22.02 -23.25
N ILE A 703 -5.15 21.35 -22.31
CA ILE A 703 -4.83 19.97 -21.94
C ILE A 703 -5.93 19.05 -22.46
N ARG A 704 -5.56 18.18 -23.40
CA ARG A 704 -6.48 17.21 -23.99
C ARG A 704 -6.11 15.80 -23.59
N THR A 705 -7.14 14.98 -23.49
CA THR A 705 -6.98 13.58 -23.12
C THR A 705 -7.58 12.66 -24.16
N THR A 706 -6.82 11.68 -24.62
CA THR A 706 -7.28 10.56 -25.44
C THR A 706 -7.56 9.34 -24.56
N THR A 707 -8.15 8.28 -25.09
CA THR A 707 -8.34 7.01 -24.38
C THR A 707 -7.47 5.94 -25.01
N GLY A 708 -6.92 4.99 -24.25
CA GLY A 708 -5.99 4.00 -24.82
C GLY A 708 -6.55 3.13 -25.95
N GLY A 709 -7.86 2.87 -25.99
CA GLY A 709 -8.50 2.22 -27.14
C GLY A 709 -8.37 3.05 -28.42
N LEU A 710 -8.55 4.36 -28.32
CA LEU A 710 -8.40 5.29 -29.45
C LEU A 710 -6.95 5.34 -29.94
N THR A 711 -5.99 5.46 -29.03
CA THR A 711 -4.55 5.41 -29.37
C THR A 711 -4.18 4.09 -30.06
N ALA A 712 -4.71 2.95 -29.59
CA ALA A 712 -4.46 1.66 -30.20
C ALA A 712 -5.02 1.55 -31.62
N SER A 713 -6.25 2.00 -31.85
CA SER A 713 -6.84 2.03 -33.19
C SER A 713 -6.05 2.90 -34.16
N ILE A 714 -5.63 4.11 -33.75
CA ILE A 714 -4.83 5.00 -34.59
C ILE A 714 -3.48 4.37 -34.94
N ARG A 715 -2.81 3.74 -33.97
CA ARG A 715 -1.53 3.06 -34.22
C ARG A 715 -1.67 1.92 -35.22
N ASN A 716 -2.73 1.12 -35.12
CA ASN A 716 -2.98 0.04 -36.07
C ASN A 716 -3.26 0.58 -37.48
N SER A 717 -4.12 1.60 -37.59
CA SER A 717 -4.51 2.16 -38.89
C SER A 717 -3.39 2.90 -39.62
N LEU A 718 -2.43 3.46 -38.88
CA LEU A 718 -1.28 4.16 -39.44
C LEU A 718 -0.02 3.28 -39.51
N ASP A 719 -0.14 1.97 -39.29
CA ASP A 719 1.01 1.04 -39.29
C ASP A 719 2.16 1.46 -38.34
N LEU A 720 1.82 2.13 -37.23
CA LEU A 720 2.81 2.56 -36.24
C LEU A 720 3.35 1.39 -35.40
N ASN A 721 2.64 0.26 -35.34
CA ASN A 721 3.13 -0.93 -34.62
C ASN A 721 4.34 -1.55 -35.33
N GLY A 722 4.45 -1.42 -36.66
CA GLY A 722 5.56 -1.93 -37.47
C GLY A 722 6.83 -1.07 -37.42
N ILE A 723 6.91 -0.06 -36.54
CA ILE A 723 8.11 0.79 -36.43
C ILE A 723 9.26 0.08 -35.70
N LEU A 724 8.94 -0.76 -34.71
CA LEU A 724 9.92 -1.41 -33.83
C LEU A 724 9.98 -2.94 -34.01
N ASP A 725 9.11 -3.50 -34.85
CA ASP A 725 9.02 -4.94 -35.11
C ASP A 725 8.56 -5.19 -36.56
N ASP A 726 9.18 -6.15 -37.22
CA ASP A 726 8.88 -6.54 -38.61
C ASP A 726 7.60 -7.39 -38.71
N GLY A 727 7.09 -7.90 -37.58
CA GLY A 727 5.90 -8.77 -37.50
C GLY A 727 4.53 -8.06 -37.41
N GLY A 728 4.48 -6.72 -37.46
CA GLY A 728 3.23 -5.95 -37.42
C GLY A 728 2.47 -5.95 -36.09
N THR A 729 3.03 -6.56 -35.03
CA THR A 729 2.43 -6.60 -33.69
C THR A 729 3.13 -5.66 -32.70
N LYS A 730 2.39 -5.16 -31.70
CA LYS A 730 2.97 -4.24 -30.68
C LYS A 730 3.97 -4.99 -29.80
N THR A 731 5.27 -4.82 -30.05
CA THR A 731 6.33 -5.20 -29.11
C THR A 731 6.39 -4.24 -27.91
N ARG A 732 6.51 -4.82 -26.70
CA ARG A 732 6.77 -4.08 -25.44
C ARG A 732 8.20 -4.30 -24.93
N GLU A 733 9.03 -4.95 -25.74
CA GLU A 733 10.39 -5.34 -25.38
C GLU A 733 11.40 -4.18 -25.57
N ASP A 734 10.97 -3.11 -26.24
CA ASP A 734 11.77 -1.91 -26.49
C ASP A 734 11.10 -0.67 -25.88
N HIS A 735 11.77 0.05 -24.98
CA HIS A 735 11.28 1.26 -24.31
C HIS A 735 10.80 2.35 -25.28
N ARG A 736 11.31 2.40 -26.51
CA ARG A 736 10.93 3.37 -27.54
C ARG A 736 9.46 3.24 -27.97
N HIS A 737 8.78 2.13 -27.66
CA HIS A 737 7.34 1.98 -27.92
C HIS A 737 6.51 3.08 -27.23
N HIS A 738 6.97 3.61 -26.09
CA HIS A 738 6.32 4.75 -25.43
C HIS A 738 6.38 6.03 -26.26
N ALA A 739 7.46 6.26 -27.00
CA ALA A 739 7.55 7.40 -27.92
C ALA A 739 6.63 7.22 -29.13
N VAL A 740 6.49 6.00 -29.65
CA VAL A 740 5.51 5.66 -30.70
C VAL A 740 4.08 5.94 -30.21
N ASP A 741 3.76 5.52 -28.98
CA ASP A 741 2.47 5.81 -28.34
C ASP A 741 2.27 7.34 -28.17
N ALA A 742 3.31 8.07 -27.76
CA ALA A 742 3.26 9.53 -27.64
C ALA A 742 3.05 10.25 -28.97
N VAL A 743 3.64 9.76 -30.08
CA VAL A 743 3.37 10.27 -31.44
C VAL A 743 1.89 10.09 -31.79
N ALA A 744 1.34 8.88 -31.58
CA ALA A 744 -0.07 8.61 -31.83
C ALA A 744 -1.00 9.53 -31.01
N ILE A 745 -0.66 9.75 -29.74
CA ILE A 745 -1.37 10.70 -28.87
C ILE A 745 -1.26 12.14 -29.41
N ALA A 746 -0.07 12.56 -29.83
CA ALA A 746 0.19 13.91 -30.33
C ALA A 746 -0.59 14.22 -31.61
N ILE A 747 -0.75 13.26 -32.53
CA ILE A 747 -1.44 13.48 -33.81
C ILE A 747 -2.97 13.36 -33.73
N THR A 748 -3.51 12.82 -32.63
CA THR A 748 -4.96 12.58 -32.48
C THR A 748 -5.77 13.88 -32.39
N THR A 749 -6.49 14.25 -33.47
CA THR A 749 -7.33 15.46 -33.53
C THR A 749 -8.80 15.19 -33.16
N ASP A 750 -9.56 16.24 -32.84
CA ASP A 750 -11.00 16.12 -32.51
C ASP A 750 -11.82 15.60 -33.70
N SER A 751 -11.42 15.92 -34.93
CA SER A 751 -12.06 15.43 -36.15
C SER A 751 -11.84 13.92 -36.32
N MET A 752 -10.66 13.40 -35.97
CA MET A 752 -10.40 11.95 -35.91
C MET A 752 -11.26 11.29 -34.82
N VAL A 753 -11.32 11.86 -33.62
CA VAL A 753 -12.13 11.33 -32.51
C VAL A 753 -13.62 11.28 -32.86
N LYS A 754 -14.16 12.36 -33.44
CA LYS A 754 -15.57 12.45 -33.85
C LYS A 754 -15.90 11.40 -34.91
N ARG A 755 -15.08 11.31 -35.98
CA ARG A 755 -15.25 10.29 -37.03
C ARG A 755 -15.25 8.89 -36.45
N MET A 756 -14.30 8.56 -35.57
CA MET A 756 -14.23 7.25 -34.93
C MET A 756 -15.43 6.96 -34.01
N SER A 757 -15.89 7.95 -33.24
CA SER A 757 -17.08 7.79 -32.41
C SER A 757 -18.34 7.56 -33.25
N ASP A 758 -18.43 8.16 -34.45
CA ASP A 758 -19.60 8.01 -35.31
C ASP A 758 -19.56 6.68 -36.08
N THR A 759 -18.39 6.22 -36.52
CA THR A 759 -18.19 4.88 -37.10
C THR A 759 -18.49 3.78 -36.08
N ALA A 760 -18.03 3.91 -34.84
CA ALA A 760 -18.31 2.93 -33.77
C ALA A 760 -19.80 2.84 -33.38
N LYS A 761 -20.60 3.90 -33.60
CA LYS A 761 -22.06 3.86 -33.42
C LYS A 761 -22.78 3.13 -34.56
N ARG A 762 -22.16 3.06 -35.75
CA ARG A 762 -22.75 2.52 -36.99
C ARG A 762 -22.35 1.06 -37.26
N ALA A 763 -21.26 0.57 -36.67
CA ALA A 763 -20.80 -0.81 -36.88
C ALA A 763 -21.71 -1.86 -36.19
N PRO A 764 -22.10 -2.95 -36.87
CA PRO A 764 -22.83 -4.07 -36.24
C PRO A 764 -21.99 -4.71 -35.13
N GLN A 765 -22.64 -5.18 -34.05
CA GLN A 765 -21.99 -5.93 -32.98
C GLN A 765 -21.37 -7.23 -33.54
N ARG A 766 -20.07 -7.24 -33.82
CA ARG A 766 -19.29 -8.47 -33.94
C ARG A 766 -18.65 -8.80 -32.61
N GLU A 767 -18.65 -10.09 -32.26
CA GLU A 767 -17.86 -10.63 -31.15
C GLU A 767 -16.37 -10.49 -31.46
N SER A 768 -15.64 -9.89 -30.52
CA SER A 768 -14.17 -9.82 -30.46
C SER A 768 -13.43 -9.26 -31.70
N GLY A 769 -13.41 -7.92 -31.81
CA GLY A 769 -12.46 -7.18 -32.64
C GLY A 769 -12.77 -5.69 -32.64
N MET A 770 -11.76 -4.81 -32.49
CA MET A 770 -11.98 -3.37 -32.72
C MET A 770 -12.12 -3.13 -34.23
N PRO A 771 -13.02 -2.23 -34.69
CA PRO A 771 -13.18 -1.95 -36.11
C PRO A 771 -11.86 -1.49 -36.73
N SER A 772 -11.49 -2.09 -37.87
CA SER A 772 -10.57 -1.48 -38.83
C SER A 772 -11.16 -0.13 -39.25
N LEU A 773 -10.41 0.95 -39.11
CA LEU A 773 -10.84 2.26 -39.58
C LEU A 773 -10.39 2.41 -41.03
N GLU A 774 -11.27 2.10 -41.97
CA GLU A 774 -11.11 2.58 -43.34
C GLU A 774 -11.11 4.12 -43.31
N GLY A 775 -10.06 4.75 -43.89
CA GLY A 775 -9.98 6.20 -44.10
C GLY A 775 -9.17 7.04 -43.10
N VAL A 776 -8.38 6.44 -42.19
CA VAL A 776 -7.35 7.19 -41.45
C VAL A 776 -6.09 7.27 -42.30
N THR A 777 -5.83 8.43 -42.90
CA THR A 777 -4.62 8.68 -43.68
C THR A 777 -3.50 9.24 -42.80
N PRO A 778 -2.22 9.06 -43.19
CA PRO A 778 -1.11 9.76 -42.58
C PRO A 778 -1.37 11.29 -42.51
N PRO A 779 -0.97 11.96 -41.42
CA PRO A 779 -1.23 13.39 -41.22
C PRO A 779 -0.46 14.28 -42.22
N TRP A 780 0.69 13.85 -42.72
CA TRP A 780 1.44 14.51 -43.79
C TRP A 780 2.23 13.50 -44.66
N PRO A 781 2.68 13.87 -45.88
CA PRO A 781 3.52 13.01 -46.72
C PRO A 781 4.84 12.65 -46.04
N GLY A 782 5.27 11.40 -46.10
CA GLY A 782 6.53 10.95 -45.49
C GLY A 782 6.48 10.71 -43.97
N PHE A 783 5.32 10.91 -43.33
CA PHE A 783 5.10 10.74 -41.89
C PHE A 783 5.76 9.49 -41.30
N LEU A 784 5.54 8.31 -41.87
CA LEU A 784 6.10 7.06 -41.31
C LEU A 784 7.62 7.00 -41.37
N ASN A 785 8.24 7.56 -42.41
CA ASN A 785 9.69 7.61 -42.53
C ASN A 785 10.28 8.58 -41.51
N GLU A 786 9.66 9.75 -41.31
CA GLU A 786 10.06 10.68 -40.25
C GLU A 786 9.93 10.07 -38.85
N VAL A 787 8.84 9.34 -38.58
CA VAL A 787 8.66 8.66 -37.29
C VAL A 787 9.74 7.59 -37.11
N ARG A 788 9.98 6.74 -38.11
CA ARG A 788 11.06 5.71 -38.03
C ARG A 788 12.42 6.34 -37.77
N ALA A 789 12.78 7.40 -38.51
CA ALA A 789 14.03 8.12 -38.31
C ALA A 789 14.12 8.70 -36.89
N SER A 790 13.10 9.45 -36.45
CA SER A 790 13.11 10.06 -35.12
C SER A 790 13.15 9.03 -33.97
N ILE A 791 12.45 7.90 -34.10
CA ILE A 791 12.46 6.83 -33.10
C ILE A 791 13.82 6.12 -33.05
N SER A 792 14.48 5.92 -34.20
CA SER A 792 15.79 5.27 -34.28
C SER A 792 16.90 6.06 -33.58
N GLU A 793 16.80 7.38 -33.56
CA GLU A 793 17.77 8.30 -32.93
C GLU A 793 17.57 8.46 -31.40
N ILE A 794 16.54 7.85 -30.82
CA ILE A 794 16.25 8.00 -29.38
C ILE A 794 17.35 7.34 -28.55
N VAL A 795 18.09 8.16 -27.78
CA VAL A 795 18.84 7.71 -26.61
C VAL A 795 17.90 7.72 -25.40
N VAL A 796 17.41 6.54 -25.00
CA VAL A 796 16.47 6.42 -23.87
C VAL A 796 17.10 6.93 -22.58
N SER A 797 16.44 7.91 -21.96
CA SER A 797 16.92 8.58 -20.76
C SER A 797 16.58 7.79 -19.51
N HIS A 798 17.57 7.22 -18.83
CA HIS A 798 17.37 6.50 -17.56
C HIS A 798 17.65 7.41 -16.35
N ARG A 799 16.78 7.36 -15.35
CA ARG A 799 16.99 8.08 -14.09
C ARG A 799 18.09 7.41 -13.26
N THR A 800 19.20 8.11 -13.05
CA THR A 800 20.28 7.71 -12.14
C THR A 800 20.01 8.14 -10.69
N SER A 801 20.60 7.42 -9.73
CA SER A 801 20.52 7.76 -8.30
C SER A 801 21.83 7.42 -7.59
N ARG A 802 22.57 8.45 -7.17
CA ARG A 802 23.86 8.33 -6.46
C ARG A 802 23.74 8.52 -4.93
N LYS A 803 22.54 8.31 -4.39
CA LYS A 803 22.30 8.48 -2.96
C LYS A 803 22.91 7.30 -2.21
N VAL A 804 23.68 7.58 -1.15
CA VAL A 804 24.15 6.57 -0.21
C VAL A 804 22.98 6.10 0.66
N ASN A 805 22.17 5.21 0.12
CA ASN A 805 21.01 4.63 0.79
C ASN A 805 20.79 3.17 0.38
N GLY A 806 19.98 2.45 1.16
CA GLY A 806 19.70 1.04 0.94
C GLY A 806 20.24 0.16 2.06
N LYS A 807 20.22 -1.15 1.82
CA LYS A 807 20.64 -2.17 2.77
C LYS A 807 22.17 -2.18 2.87
N LEU A 808 22.68 -1.86 4.05
CA LEU A 808 24.12 -1.80 4.30
C LEU A 808 24.74 -3.21 4.40
N HIS A 809 24.03 -4.14 5.03
CA HIS A 809 24.47 -5.53 5.21
C HIS A 809 23.26 -6.47 5.30
N GLU A 810 23.50 -7.75 5.06
CA GLU A 810 22.52 -8.82 5.27
C GLU A 810 22.07 -8.91 6.74
N GLU A 811 20.84 -9.39 6.99
CA GLU A 811 20.28 -9.46 8.36
C GLU A 811 20.90 -10.60 9.18
N THR A 812 21.45 -11.62 8.51
CA THR A 812 22.07 -12.79 9.14
C THR A 812 23.41 -12.42 9.78
N ASN A 813 23.58 -12.77 11.06
CA ASN A 813 24.87 -12.71 11.73
C ASN A 813 25.58 -14.07 11.59
N TYR A 814 26.89 -14.01 11.36
CA TYR A 814 27.78 -15.15 11.25
C TYR A 814 28.77 -15.18 12.43
N SER A 815 29.33 -16.35 12.68
CA SER A 815 30.51 -16.50 13.54
C SER A 815 31.76 -15.89 12.85
N PRO A 816 32.86 -15.68 13.58
CA PRO A 816 34.13 -15.21 13.00
C PRO A 816 34.60 -16.09 11.83
N GLU A 817 34.36 -17.39 11.89
CA GLU A 817 34.68 -18.36 10.84
C GLU A 817 33.65 -18.36 9.68
N GLY A 818 32.74 -17.39 9.65
CA GLY A 818 31.74 -17.23 8.59
C GLY A 818 30.61 -18.27 8.65
N ARG A 819 30.37 -18.94 9.79
CA ARG A 819 29.32 -19.95 9.93
C ARG A 819 28.04 -19.37 10.54
N SER A 820 26.87 -19.79 10.07
CA SER A 820 25.59 -19.49 10.71
C SER A 820 25.14 -20.67 11.59
N LYS A 821 24.40 -20.41 12.66
CA LYS A 821 23.88 -21.44 13.57
C LYS A 821 23.07 -22.50 12.79
N GLY A 822 23.49 -23.76 12.85
CA GLY A 822 22.84 -24.89 12.16
C GLY A 822 23.25 -25.11 10.70
N SER A 823 24.21 -24.36 10.16
CA SER A 823 24.72 -24.52 8.80
C SER A 823 26.18 -25.01 8.79
N LYS A 824 26.50 -25.96 7.90
CA LYS A 824 27.89 -26.36 7.59
C LYS A 824 28.57 -25.42 6.58
N LYS A 825 27.85 -24.50 5.93
CA LYS A 825 28.40 -23.59 4.92
C LYS A 825 29.11 -22.39 5.56
N VAL A 826 30.35 -22.15 5.13
CA VAL A 826 31.17 -20.99 5.50
C VAL A 826 31.01 -19.88 4.45
N VAL A 827 30.71 -18.66 4.89
CA VAL A 827 30.65 -17.48 4.04
C VAL A 827 31.96 -16.71 4.12
N LYS A 828 32.68 -16.59 2.98
CA LYS A 828 34.03 -16.02 2.92
C LYS A 828 34.11 -14.49 2.98
N ASN A 829 33.00 -13.78 2.76
CA ASN A 829 32.99 -12.32 2.61
C ASN A 829 32.32 -11.60 3.81
N ALA A 830 32.32 -12.22 4.98
CA ALA A 830 31.76 -11.61 6.18
C ALA A 830 32.74 -10.54 6.72
N VAL A 831 32.22 -9.36 7.04
CA VAL A 831 32.97 -8.24 7.63
C VAL A 831 32.57 -8.04 9.08
N GLU A 832 33.54 -7.66 9.92
CA GLU A 832 33.32 -7.35 11.32
C GLU A 832 32.60 -6.00 11.47
N LEU A 833 31.59 -5.95 12.34
CA LEU A 833 30.88 -4.74 12.73
C LEU A 833 30.69 -4.71 14.25
N GLY A 834 30.60 -3.50 14.81
CA GLY A 834 30.38 -3.27 16.24
C GLY A 834 31.67 -2.96 17.00
N GLY A 835 31.52 -2.52 18.25
CA GLY A 835 32.66 -2.37 19.16
C GLY A 835 33.07 -3.70 19.81
N PRO A 836 34.13 -3.72 20.65
CA PRO A 836 34.65 -4.93 21.30
C PRO A 836 33.56 -5.80 21.96
N ASP A 837 32.57 -5.15 22.56
CA ASP A 837 31.46 -5.74 23.31
C ASP A 837 30.24 -6.14 22.46
N SER A 838 30.30 -5.94 21.14
CA SER A 838 29.16 -6.13 20.24
C SER A 838 29.55 -6.61 18.84
N LYS A 839 30.73 -7.23 18.74
CA LYS A 839 31.27 -7.76 17.49
C LYS A 839 30.28 -8.72 16.85
N ARG A 840 30.05 -8.52 15.56
CA ARG A 840 29.24 -9.38 14.72
C ARG A 840 29.83 -9.42 13.32
N TYR A 841 29.68 -10.56 12.66
CA TYR A 841 30.17 -10.76 11.29
C TYR A 841 28.97 -10.79 10.35
N VAL A 842 28.98 -9.95 9.32
CA VAL A 842 27.87 -9.81 8.38
C VAL A 842 28.38 -9.73 6.96
N VAL A 843 27.56 -10.15 5.99
CA VAL A 843 27.88 -9.93 4.58
C VAL A 843 27.43 -8.51 4.19
N PRO A 844 28.29 -7.70 3.54
CA PRO A 844 27.87 -6.41 2.99
C PRO A 844 26.65 -6.58 2.06
N GLY A 845 25.77 -5.58 2.06
CA GLY A 845 24.52 -5.61 1.31
C GLY A 845 24.75 -5.17 -0.13
N ASN A 846 24.13 -4.06 -0.52
CA ASN A 846 24.22 -3.58 -1.89
C ASN A 846 25.60 -2.98 -2.21
N ASN A 847 26.07 -3.16 -3.43
CA ASN A 847 27.19 -2.40 -3.99
C ASN A 847 26.73 -0.97 -4.36
N HIS A 848 27.55 0.04 -4.09
CA HIS A 848 27.21 1.45 -4.36
C HIS A 848 27.73 1.90 -5.73
N HIS A 849 29.03 1.69 -5.98
CA HIS A 849 29.70 2.10 -7.22
C HIS A 849 31.03 1.37 -7.40
N ILE A 850 31.59 1.47 -8.60
CA ILE A 850 32.98 1.11 -8.91
C ILE A 850 33.73 2.40 -9.25
N GLU A 851 34.86 2.67 -8.60
CA GLU A 851 35.76 3.75 -9.02
C GLU A 851 36.72 3.21 -10.07
N VAL A 852 36.86 3.89 -11.21
CA VAL A 852 37.67 3.44 -12.34
C VAL A 852 38.86 4.36 -12.53
N PHE A 853 40.04 3.75 -12.54
CA PHE A 853 41.33 4.42 -12.68
C PHE A 853 42.08 3.90 -13.89
N GLU A 854 42.85 4.77 -14.53
CA GLU A 854 43.86 4.43 -15.52
C GLU A 854 45.23 4.36 -14.86
N LEU A 855 45.87 3.19 -14.92
CA LEU A 855 47.22 2.97 -14.44
C LEU A 855 48.27 3.54 -15.43
N PRO A 856 49.53 3.73 -15.01
CA PRO A 856 50.60 4.23 -15.90
C PRO A 856 50.81 3.39 -17.17
N ASN A 857 50.49 2.09 -17.10
CA ASN A 857 50.54 1.17 -18.25
C ASN A 857 49.30 1.27 -19.17
N GLY A 858 48.45 2.28 -18.97
CA GLY A 858 47.21 2.54 -19.70
C GLY A 858 46.05 1.60 -19.35
N LYS A 859 46.24 0.55 -18.53
CA LYS A 859 45.15 -0.39 -18.17
C LYS A 859 44.17 0.25 -17.19
N TRP A 860 42.91 -0.12 -17.31
CA TRP A 860 41.89 0.28 -16.35
C TRP A 860 41.90 -0.66 -15.14
N LYS A 861 41.75 -0.10 -13.95
CA LYS A 861 41.62 -0.79 -12.66
C LYS A 861 40.38 -0.27 -11.94
N GLY A 862 39.54 -1.18 -11.47
CA GLY A 862 38.37 -0.82 -10.69
C GLY A 862 38.54 -1.04 -9.19
N ARG A 863 37.87 -0.23 -8.38
CA ARG A 863 37.68 -0.45 -6.93
C ARG A 863 36.19 -0.49 -6.63
N LEU A 864 35.68 -1.66 -6.22
CA LEU A 864 34.27 -1.85 -5.87
C LEU A 864 34.01 -1.32 -4.47
N VAL A 865 33.08 -0.38 -4.35
CA VAL A 865 32.68 0.22 -3.07
C VAL A 865 31.28 -0.24 -2.69
N THR A 866 31.17 -0.86 -1.52
CA THR A 866 29.87 -1.31 -0.97
C THR A 866 29.08 -0.14 -0.38
N CYS A 867 27.74 -0.27 -0.25
CA CYS A 867 26.92 0.72 0.45
C CYS A 867 27.34 0.88 1.92
N LEU A 868 27.82 -0.20 2.56
CA LEU A 868 28.35 -0.17 3.93
C LEU A 868 29.57 0.74 4.03
N GLU A 869 30.51 0.57 3.11
CA GLU A 869 31.73 1.37 3.03
C GLU A 869 31.43 2.83 2.68
N ALA A 870 30.62 3.08 1.65
CA ALA A 870 30.20 4.42 1.25
C ALA A 870 29.52 5.18 2.41
N MET A 871 28.68 4.50 3.19
CA MET A 871 28.06 5.06 4.40
C MET A 871 29.10 5.29 5.52
N GLY A 872 30.12 4.44 5.62
CA GLY A 872 31.25 4.61 6.53
C GLY A 872 32.04 5.88 6.23
N ARG A 873 32.45 6.06 4.97
CA ARG A 873 33.15 7.26 4.47
C ARG A 873 32.34 8.53 4.78
N LEU A 874 31.05 8.52 4.42
CA LEU A 874 30.14 9.64 4.66
C LEU A 874 30.05 10.02 6.16
N ARG A 875 30.04 9.03 7.07
CA ARG A 875 29.99 9.30 8.52
C ARG A 875 31.29 9.90 9.07
N ARG A 876 32.42 9.59 8.45
CA ARG A 876 33.74 10.14 8.79
C ARG A 876 34.00 11.49 8.13
N GLY A 877 33.11 11.95 7.24
CA GLY A 877 33.30 13.18 6.47
C GLY A 877 34.24 13.02 5.27
N GLU A 878 34.54 11.78 4.88
CA GLU A 878 35.38 11.47 3.73
C GLU A 878 34.57 11.51 2.41
N PRO A 879 35.23 11.75 1.26
CA PRO A 879 34.61 11.63 -0.05
C PRO A 879 33.96 10.24 -0.26
N VAL A 880 32.71 10.23 -0.72
CA VAL A 880 32.01 8.96 -1.04
C VAL A 880 32.70 8.25 -2.20
N ILE A 881 33.04 9.01 -3.25
CA ILE A 881 33.89 8.59 -4.36
C ILE A 881 35.27 9.11 -4.02
N ASP A 882 36.20 8.20 -3.77
CA ASP A 882 37.59 8.53 -3.58
C ASP A 882 38.31 8.41 -4.93
N ARG A 883 38.91 9.52 -5.34
CA ARG A 883 39.52 9.75 -6.66
C ARG A 883 41.04 9.56 -6.60
N GLU A 884 41.59 9.16 -5.46
CA GLU A 884 43.02 9.00 -5.27
C GLU A 884 43.41 7.51 -5.34
N LEU A 885 44.39 7.23 -6.19
CA LEU A 885 45.06 5.94 -6.25
C LEU A 885 46.49 6.19 -6.72
N ASP A 886 47.47 5.69 -5.96
CA ASP A 886 48.88 6.00 -6.20
C ASP A 886 49.32 5.64 -7.63
N GLY A 887 49.95 6.60 -8.30
CA GLY A 887 50.36 6.52 -9.70
C GLY A 887 49.24 6.39 -10.73
N ALA A 888 47.95 6.49 -10.38
CA ALA A 888 46.84 6.26 -11.31
C ALA A 888 45.96 7.50 -11.51
N ARG A 889 45.44 7.67 -12.73
CA ARG A 889 44.51 8.76 -13.09
C ARG A 889 43.07 8.32 -12.90
N PHE A 890 42.30 8.99 -12.06
CA PHE A 890 40.86 8.75 -11.97
C PHE A 890 40.15 9.12 -13.28
N LEU A 891 39.26 8.24 -13.75
CA LEU A 891 38.50 8.44 -14.98
C LEU A 891 37.06 8.85 -14.68
N PHE A 892 36.34 8.00 -13.97
CA PHE A 892 34.95 8.17 -13.56
C PHE A 892 34.58 7.06 -12.55
N SER A 893 33.41 7.17 -11.94
CA SER A 893 32.76 6.09 -11.20
C SER A 893 31.65 5.45 -12.04
N ILE A 894 31.34 4.18 -11.79
CA ILE A 894 30.22 3.47 -12.41
C ILE A 894 29.23 3.10 -11.31
N ALA A 895 28.00 3.60 -11.41
CA ALA A 895 26.90 3.25 -10.52
C ALA A 895 25.74 2.62 -11.29
N TRP A 896 24.82 1.97 -10.56
CA TRP A 896 23.59 1.45 -11.15
C TRP A 896 22.80 2.56 -11.87
N GLY A 897 22.38 2.29 -13.11
CA GLY A 897 21.65 3.22 -13.96
C GLY A 897 22.52 4.20 -14.73
N ASP A 898 23.84 4.30 -14.48
CA ASP A 898 24.73 5.10 -15.32
C ASP A 898 24.72 4.57 -16.77
N THR A 899 24.91 5.49 -17.73
CA THR A 899 24.93 5.18 -19.16
C THR A 899 26.35 5.26 -19.70
N LEU A 900 26.73 4.25 -20.48
CA LEU A 900 28.01 4.17 -21.14
C LEU A 900 27.82 4.18 -22.66
N GLU A 901 28.69 4.90 -23.34
CA GLU A 901 28.84 4.90 -24.80
C GLU A 901 30.01 3.98 -25.15
N LEU A 902 29.80 3.07 -26.10
CA LEU A 902 30.78 2.10 -26.59
C LEU A 902 30.83 2.16 -28.12
N GLY A 903 32.02 2.01 -28.71
CA GLY A 903 32.16 1.77 -30.14
C GLY A 903 31.58 0.41 -30.55
N ALA A 904 30.95 0.39 -31.71
CA ALA A 904 30.52 -0.80 -32.45
C ALA A 904 31.27 -0.89 -33.79
N ASP A 905 30.88 -1.83 -34.66
CA ASP A 905 31.51 -1.97 -35.97
C ASP A 905 31.31 -0.69 -36.81
N GLY A 906 32.40 -0.16 -37.38
CA GLY A 906 32.42 1.12 -38.08
C GLY A 906 32.38 2.35 -37.15
N ASP A 907 31.71 3.43 -37.58
CA ASP A 907 31.54 4.67 -36.81
C ASP A 907 30.33 4.64 -35.83
N ASN A 908 29.64 3.50 -35.73
CA ASN A 908 28.43 3.37 -34.93
C ASN A 908 28.73 3.32 -33.43
N LYS A 909 27.90 4.01 -32.65
CA LYS A 909 27.97 4.06 -31.18
C LYS A 909 26.78 3.36 -30.56
N VAL A 910 27.04 2.54 -29.55
CA VAL A 910 26.00 1.85 -28.76
C VAL A 910 25.95 2.45 -27.37
N HIS A 911 24.72 2.69 -26.90
CA HIS A 911 24.46 3.20 -25.56
C HIS A 911 23.94 2.06 -24.67
N SER A 912 24.60 1.84 -23.53
CA SER A 912 24.21 0.79 -22.59
C SER A 912 24.02 1.34 -21.18
N VAL A 913 22.99 0.86 -20.49
CA VAL A 913 22.68 1.23 -19.10
C VAL A 913 23.14 0.15 -18.13
N ILE A 914 23.79 0.57 -17.04
CA ILE A 914 24.31 -0.34 -16.01
C ILE A 914 23.17 -0.92 -15.19
N ARG A 915 23.11 -2.25 -15.11
CA ARG A 915 22.12 -3.03 -14.36
C ARG A 915 22.69 -3.77 -13.14
N GLY A 916 24.01 -3.86 -13.02
CA GLY A 916 24.66 -4.48 -11.87
C GLY A 916 26.15 -4.23 -11.78
N LEU A 917 26.67 -4.31 -10.56
CA LEU A 917 28.08 -4.17 -10.21
C LEU A 917 28.51 -5.50 -9.58
N GLU A 918 29.18 -6.35 -10.35
CA GLU A 918 29.45 -7.75 -9.97
C GLU A 918 30.76 -7.90 -9.21
N SER A 919 31.79 -7.16 -9.62
CA SER A 919 33.12 -7.16 -9.02
C SER A 919 33.81 -5.83 -9.28
N SER A 920 35.06 -5.66 -8.83
CA SER A 920 35.88 -4.51 -9.18
C SER A 920 36.07 -4.33 -10.69
N GLU A 921 36.12 -5.43 -11.45
CA GLU A 921 36.42 -5.40 -12.88
C GLU A 921 35.20 -5.67 -13.77
N GLY A 922 34.09 -6.14 -13.21
CA GLY A 922 32.96 -6.68 -13.95
C GLY A 922 31.64 -5.96 -13.65
N VAL A 923 30.95 -5.58 -14.72
CA VAL A 923 29.63 -4.94 -14.67
C VAL A 923 28.63 -5.72 -15.51
N THR A 924 27.34 -5.55 -15.22
CA THR A 924 26.26 -6.00 -16.11
C THR A 924 25.54 -4.82 -16.69
N MET A 925 25.30 -4.85 -18.00
CA MET A 925 24.64 -3.79 -18.74
C MET A 925 23.75 -4.35 -19.84
N VAL A 926 22.85 -3.50 -20.34
CA VAL A 926 21.95 -3.80 -21.46
C VAL A 926 21.82 -2.57 -22.33
N ASP A 927 21.34 -2.73 -23.55
CA ASP A 927 20.98 -1.60 -24.41
C ASP A 927 20.02 -0.64 -23.68
N VAL A 928 20.20 0.66 -23.85
CA VAL A 928 19.34 1.68 -23.21
C VAL A 928 17.87 1.54 -23.61
N ALA A 929 17.58 0.99 -24.79
CA ALA A 929 16.24 0.76 -25.29
C ALA A 929 15.61 -0.55 -24.78
N ASP A 930 16.38 -1.49 -24.21
CA ASP A 930 15.81 -2.78 -23.77
C ASP A 930 14.86 -2.60 -22.57
N ALA A 931 13.59 -2.93 -22.79
CA ALA A 931 12.47 -2.84 -21.84
C ALA A 931 12.11 -4.17 -21.17
N ARG A 932 12.73 -5.27 -21.56
CA ARG A 932 12.38 -6.61 -21.08
C ARG A 932 12.69 -6.75 -19.59
N LEU A 933 12.02 -7.71 -18.94
CA LEU A 933 12.35 -8.05 -17.56
C LEU A 933 13.72 -8.74 -17.52
N LYS A 934 14.41 -8.67 -16.37
CA LYS A 934 15.75 -9.25 -16.18
C LYS A 934 15.83 -10.73 -16.58
N LYS A 935 14.76 -11.50 -16.39
CA LYS A 935 14.70 -12.92 -16.78
C LYS A 935 14.69 -13.08 -18.30
N ASP A 936 13.94 -12.24 -19.01
CA ASP A 936 13.74 -12.29 -20.47
C ASP A 936 14.98 -11.79 -21.20
N ILE A 937 15.61 -10.73 -20.67
CA ILE A 937 16.92 -10.26 -21.13
C ILE A 937 17.96 -11.39 -21.08
N LYS A 938 17.93 -12.21 -20.00
CA LYS A 938 18.84 -13.35 -19.88
C LYS A 938 18.48 -14.46 -20.86
N ALA A 939 17.20 -14.79 -21.00
CA ALA A 939 16.73 -15.82 -21.93
C ALA A 939 17.08 -15.46 -23.38
N ALA A 940 16.95 -14.18 -23.74
CA ALA A 940 17.30 -13.65 -25.06
C ALA A 940 18.81 -13.42 -25.27
N GLY A 941 19.67 -13.74 -24.29
CA GLY A 941 21.12 -13.53 -24.39
C GLY A 941 21.57 -12.06 -24.45
N ALA A 942 20.67 -11.10 -24.20
CA ALA A 942 20.94 -9.66 -24.34
C ALA A 942 21.68 -9.04 -23.14
N LEU A 943 21.85 -9.79 -22.04
CA LEU A 943 22.56 -9.31 -20.85
C LEU A 943 24.07 -9.32 -21.07
N GLN A 944 24.64 -8.15 -21.31
CA GLN A 944 26.09 -8.00 -21.48
C GLN A 944 26.80 -8.05 -20.12
N ARG A 945 27.96 -8.72 -20.07
CA ARG A 945 28.82 -8.80 -18.87
C ARG A 945 30.27 -8.38 -19.14
N PRO A 946 30.53 -7.14 -19.59
CA PRO A 946 31.87 -6.73 -19.98
C PRO A 946 32.79 -6.58 -18.76
N ARG A 947 34.09 -6.66 -19.01
CA ARG A 947 35.13 -6.23 -18.08
C ARG A 947 35.66 -4.86 -18.47
N LEU A 948 36.24 -4.12 -17.52
CA LEU A 948 36.73 -2.75 -17.72
C LEU A 948 37.70 -2.61 -18.91
N ASN A 949 38.71 -3.47 -19.03
CA ASN A 949 39.71 -3.36 -20.10
C ASN A 949 39.17 -3.68 -21.52
N PRO A 950 38.32 -4.70 -21.72
CA PRO A 950 37.58 -4.86 -22.98
C PRO A 950 36.71 -3.64 -23.34
N MET A 951 36.07 -3.00 -22.35
CA MET A 951 35.31 -1.77 -22.59
C MET A 951 36.23 -0.62 -23.04
N ARG A 952 37.38 -0.45 -22.39
CA ARG A 952 38.41 0.51 -22.79
C ARG A 952 38.82 0.33 -24.26
N GLN A 953 39.05 -0.92 -24.69
CA GLN A 953 39.44 -1.22 -26.08
C GLN A 953 38.35 -0.82 -27.10
N ARG A 954 37.08 -0.84 -26.69
CA ARG A 954 35.94 -0.35 -27.48
C ARG A 954 35.71 1.16 -27.35
N GLY A 955 36.67 1.92 -26.83
CA GLY A 955 36.55 3.37 -26.67
C GLY A 955 35.48 3.80 -25.67
N CYS A 956 35.21 2.99 -24.63
CA CYS A 956 34.15 3.26 -23.67
C CYS A 956 34.28 4.65 -23.03
N ARG A 957 33.15 5.37 -22.96
CA ARG A 957 33.02 6.64 -22.25
C ARG A 957 31.77 6.63 -21.39
N LYS A 958 31.84 7.26 -20.22
CA LYS A 958 30.65 7.53 -19.41
C LYS A 958 29.96 8.78 -19.94
N ILE A 959 28.64 8.70 -20.11
CA ILE A 959 27.82 9.82 -20.56
C ILE A 959 26.68 10.09 -19.57
N GLN A 960 26.21 11.32 -19.57
CA GLN A 960 24.99 11.73 -18.89
C GLN A 960 23.91 11.97 -19.94
N VAL A 961 22.80 11.24 -19.83
CA VAL A 961 21.62 11.46 -20.66
C VAL A 961 20.63 12.35 -19.92
N ASP A 962 20.34 13.53 -20.47
CA ASP A 962 19.39 14.47 -19.87
C ASP A 962 17.93 13.97 -19.98
N PRO A 963 16.93 14.62 -19.33
CA PRO A 963 15.54 14.16 -19.36
C PRO A 963 14.89 14.03 -20.75
N ILE A 964 15.45 14.67 -21.79
CA ILE A 964 14.95 14.63 -23.17
C ILE A 964 15.87 13.82 -24.09
N GLY A 965 16.78 13.02 -23.53
CA GLY A 965 17.59 12.06 -24.30
C GLY A 965 18.85 12.64 -24.92
N ARG A 966 19.31 13.84 -24.52
CA ARG A 966 20.59 14.37 -25.01
C ARG A 966 21.75 13.75 -24.25
N ALA A 967 22.69 13.13 -24.96
CA ALA A 967 23.92 12.58 -24.42
C ALA A 967 24.99 13.67 -24.26
N LEU A 968 25.54 13.81 -23.05
CA LEU A 968 26.61 14.73 -22.71
C LEU A 968 27.77 13.96 -22.07
N PRO A 969 29.05 14.32 -22.31
CA PRO A 969 30.18 13.71 -21.62
C PRO A 969 30.07 13.82 -20.08
N SER A 970 30.48 12.79 -19.34
CA SER A 970 30.37 12.73 -17.88
C SER A 970 31.61 12.10 -17.24
N ASN A 971 32.41 12.91 -16.52
CA ASN A 971 33.64 12.46 -15.84
C ASN A 971 33.54 12.51 -14.29
N ASP A 972 32.31 12.62 -13.76
CA ASP A 972 31.93 12.76 -12.34
C ASP A 972 32.42 13.98 -11.55
#